data_AF-A0A6H5IS76-F1
#
_entry.id   AF-A0A6H5IS76-F1
#
_cell.length_a   1.000
_cell.length_b   1.000
_cell.length_c   1.000
_cell.angle_alpha   90.00
_cell.angle_beta   90.00
_cell.angle_gamma   90.00
#
_symmetry.space_group_name_H-M   'P 1'
#
loop_
_entity.id
_entity.type
_entity.pdbx_description
1 polymer ?
#
loop_
_entity_poly.entity_id
_entity_poly.type
_entity_poly.pdbx_seq_one_letter_code
_entity_poly.pdbx_strand_id
1 'polypeptide(L)'
;MLSKSSVLLLSFLALPKCLAVGEDVLEQYLTRRQVIIDEESSDLFGADIILDDEEQVANQVLMKLKLREIGTAANSRNFLPSKQFSSVSKAISNSPLFKVIRLMPKGGVLHAHLSAVNSRNFILNNITDRENLYVCRDQRDGAPRLRFFRYGAAAAASRVDRSCRWRLLAEVRQKDRSIDEEIDQALTMYAGGERLGRIRNSNDAWRKFLNLFDFVKSLFSFKPVYEDYLYHVLEEMHKDNVQFVELRTALQPLYDLDGQQYQDLQVLEIFKKVVDRFMDDHADFVAVKIIYSPHRNIPRSTLDEYIGKFRLFKEAYPELVVGFDLVGQEDRGRPLLDFVDELLELGRDTQFYFHAGETNWNGHEVDENLIDAVLLNAKRIGHGFALIKHPKLMEIVKEKKIVVEVSPISNQVLKLVGDMRNHPAAHFFATNLPVVISNDDPGFWGATGLSHDYYEAFVGIMSRKTDLRSLKRLALNSIEHSSLSDKERALAEEAWTRRWKTFVRQIIMDSDDRETLSSSYYRVRAPSSSFTSRARKSFYWRELLIDVEYASYWTHLALESQSFDPEQPCDTLFILASSRAFPAVYLASTASYSYAQLHVYVIVMLLVVATAIFCIAAGSLSCDPVAAAFHPTNFHEQQQLLHRHQHGKNNHHDEYWRQRARILQSEEKKMLGGDMSFERNERLANKLLMDAKTKEIDDGQYNILRIFFLSHLDDASIIIFFFLISRAGFRDPKQFLPAQSFLRAASSIRKSPVFQIIEDMPKGAVLHAHDTAIVSSEYVFWNITYRPNLYVCEIDGQLKFHFFAPGDAAHRPGCDWTLLQEMRKYDQHRTIDYRIAQQLTMVTRNAEQAYANVDEAWTKFMSIFIFLGPMLTYRPVFEDYFYQGLLEFYNDNIIYLELRTVLPTLYDLDGKQYGPIEVARIYKQVADRFCRDYPDFVGVKLIYAPLRNVQERQLEEFLSTARELVRELPDFVAGFDLVGQEDKGVPLVEFAEQLRGLGNASATPVRLFFHAGETNWYGTSTDENLLDAILLGTKRIGHGYAVLKHPELLEMIREKGIAIEVAPISNQVLSLVKDMRNHPAVALFAGDYPVVVSNDDPGLWGAQGLSYDFYEAFVGIMSRNADLRALKKLALNSINYSSMTQDQRIRAMDIWRRRWDAFVARLIESMINRK
;
A
#
# COMPACT_ATOMS: atom_id res chain seq x y z
N MET A 1 91.58 8.30 -27.03
CA MET A 1 91.09 7.26 -27.97
C MET A 1 89.57 7.36 -27.95
N LEU A 2 88.86 7.59 -29.07
CA LEU A 2 88.68 6.72 -30.24
C LEU A 2 87.99 5.39 -29.83
N SER A 3 86.84 4.99 -30.41
CA SER A 3 86.07 5.57 -31.53
C SER A 3 84.61 5.06 -31.56
N LYS A 4 83.75 5.72 -32.38
CA LYS A 4 82.53 5.24 -33.10
C LYS A 4 81.80 3.99 -32.56
N SER A 5 80.48 4.01 -32.35
CA SER A 5 79.48 4.39 -33.37
C SER A 5 78.22 5.05 -32.79
N SER A 6 77.33 5.54 -33.67
CA SER A 6 76.07 6.21 -33.32
C SER A 6 74.96 5.85 -34.31
N VAL A 7 73.72 6.26 -34.00
CA VAL A 7 72.45 6.00 -34.72
C VAL A 7 71.76 4.67 -34.37
N LEU A 8 71.03 4.69 -33.26
CA LEU A 8 69.62 4.28 -33.20
C LEU A 8 69.01 4.82 -31.90
N LEU A 9 68.04 5.73 -32.02
CA LEU A 9 67.28 6.34 -30.93
C LEU A 9 65.79 6.28 -31.32
N LEU A 10 64.89 6.31 -30.34
CA LEU A 10 63.42 6.32 -30.50
C LEU A 10 62.75 5.02 -30.96
N SER A 11 62.90 3.95 -30.17
CA SER A 11 61.85 2.94 -29.95
C SER A 11 62.06 2.20 -28.61
N PHE A 12 61.03 1.49 -28.13
CA PHE A 12 61.04 0.66 -26.90
C PHE A 12 61.26 1.37 -25.54
N LEU A 13 60.38 2.30 -25.18
CA LEU A 13 60.02 2.57 -23.76
C LEU A 13 58.56 3.04 -23.63
N ALA A 14 57.62 2.19 -24.08
CA ALA A 14 56.19 2.36 -23.89
C ALA A 14 55.50 0.99 -23.82
N LEU A 15 54.42 0.90 -23.03
CA LEU A 15 53.77 -0.32 -22.50
C LEU A 15 54.62 -1.09 -21.46
N PRO A 16 54.00 -1.70 -20.42
CA PRO A 16 52.56 -1.72 -20.13
C PRO A 16 52.12 -0.57 -19.20
N LYS A 17 51.04 0.14 -19.56
CA LYS A 17 50.31 1.01 -18.61
C LYS A 17 48.81 1.21 -18.92
N CYS A 18 48.24 0.36 -19.78
CA CYS A 18 46.86 0.50 -20.27
C CYS A 18 45.83 -0.45 -19.64
N LEU A 19 46.21 -1.20 -18.59
CA LEU A 19 45.30 -2.09 -17.85
C LEU A 19 44.92 -1.52 -16.47
N ALA A 20 45.87 -0.91 -15.76
CA ALA A 20 45.69 -0.34 -14.41
C ALA A 20 44.93 1.02 -14.37
N VAL A 21 43.95 1.21 -15.27
CA VAL A 21 43.09 2.42 -15.33
C VAL A 21 41.60 2.06 -15.26
N GLY A 22 41.23 0.78 -15.44
CA GLY A 22 39.86 0.30 -15.24
C GLY A 22 39.54 0.00 -13.78
N GLU A 23 40.44 -0.73 -13.10
CA GLU A 23 40.25 -1.25 -11.74
C GLU A 23 39.95 -0.14 -10.72
N ASP A 24 40.82 0.87 -10.63
CA ASP A 24 40.64 2.09 -9.81
C ASP A 24 39.28 2.77 -10.04
N VAL A 25 38.83 2.80 -11.31
CA VAL A 25 37.57 3.44 -11.68
C VAL A 25 36.36 2.59 -11.27
N LEU A 26 36.41 1.27 -11.26
CA LEU A 26 35.36 0.41 -10.70
C LEU A 26 35.36 0.42 -9.17
N GLU A 27 36.54 0.38 -8.55
CA GLU A 27 36.71 0.47 -7.10
C GLU A 27 36.08 1.76 -6.54
N GLN A 28 36.32 2.91 -7.19
CA GLN A 28 35.68 4.19 -6.86
C GLN A 28 34.14 4.16 -6.92
N TYR A 29 33.53 3.38 -7.84
CA TYR A 29 32.08 3.22 -7.91
C TYR A 29 31.57 2.40 -6.73
N LEU A 30 32.20 1.24 -6.47
CA LEU A 30 31.80 0.33 -5.39
C LEU A 30 32.01 0.98 -4.01
N THR A 31 33.10 1.73 -3.81
CA THR A 31 33.31 2.55 -2.61
C THR A 31 32.20 3.58 -2.44
N ARG A 32 31.80 4.30 -3.50
CA ARG A 32 30.72 5.29 -3.41
C ARG A 32 29.35 4.64 -3.17
N ARG A 33 29.09 3.47 -3.76
CA ARG A 33 27.89 2.65 -3.49
C ARG A 33 27.84 2.23 -2.02
N GLN A 34 28.97 1.78 -1.47
CA GLN A 34 29.06 1.37 -0.08
C GLN A 34 28.86 2.54 0.88
N VAL A 35 29.46 3.72 0.62
CA VAL A 35 29.26 4.93 1.45
C VAL A 35 27.77 5.28 1.58
N ILE A 36 27.01 5.30 0.49
CA ILE A 36 25.57 5.63 0.56
C ILE A 36 24.77 4.52 1.26
N ILE A 37 25.18 3.25 1.11
CA ILE A 37 24.58 2.14 1.87
C ILE A 37 24.89 2.24 3.37
N ASP A 38 26.08 2.69 3.75
CA ASP A 38 26.49 2.90 5.13
C ASP A 38 25.76 4.12 5.75
N GLU A 39 25.58 5.19 4.96
CA GLU A 39 24.77 6.37 5.30
C GLU A 39 23.30 5.95 5.57
N GLU A 40 22.62 5.30 4.60
CA GLU A 40 21.26 4.77 4.82
C GLU A 40 21.18 3.78 6.00
N SER A 41 22.21 2.95 6.20
CA SER A 41 22.25 1.99 7.31
C SER A 41 22.45 2.67 8.67
N SER A 42 22.96 3.91 8.71
CA SER A 42 23.12 4.71 9.91
C SER A 42 21.83 5.43 10.34
N ASP A 43 20.91 5.67 9.40
CA ASP A 43 19.58 6.24 9.64
C ASP A 43 18.46 5.18 9.81
N LEU A 44 18.75 3.89 9.59
CA LEU A 44 17.79 2.81 9.89
C LEU A 44 17.30 2.88 11.34
N PHE A 45 16.01 2.62 11.55
CA PHE A 45 15.37 2.66 12.87
C PHE A 45 16.16 1.95 13.99
N GLY A 46 16.67 2.74 14.93
CA GLY A 46 17.47 2.26 16.06
C GLY A 46 18.95 1.95 15.77
N ALA A 47 19.51 2.32 14.61
CA ALA A 47 20.93 2.14 14.29
C ALA A 47 21.88 2.82 15.32
N ASP A 48 21.40 3.84 16.04
CA ASP A 48 22.07 4.51 17.15
C ASP A 48 22.24 3.65 18.42
N ILE A 49 21.58 2.49 18.49
CA ILE A 49 21.73 1.52 19.57
C ILE A 49 23.05 0.76 19.43
N ILE A 50 23.97 1.00 20.36
CA ILE A 50 25.18 0.18 20.51
C ILE A 50 24.79 -1.20 21.06
N LEU A 51 25.37 -2.26 20.47
CA LEU A 51 25.24 -3.64 20.92
C LEU A 51 26.54 -4.09 21.62
N ASP A 52 26.44 -4.68 22.81
CA ASP A 52 27.58 -5.32 23.49
C ASP A 52 28.00 -6.66 22.85
N ASP A 53 29.08 -7.28 23.33
CA ASP A 53 29.63 -8.51 22.75
C ASP A 53 28.65 -9.70 22.80
N GLU A 54 27.81 -9.81 23.84
CA GLU A 54 26.78 -10.85 23.93
C GLU A 54 25.63 -10.52 22.94
N GLU A 55 25.22 -9.25 22.89
CA GLU A 55 24.19 -8.77 21.97
C GLU A 55 24.59 -8.92 20.49
N GLN A 56 25.86 -8.72 20.13
CA GLN A 56 26.36 -8.92 18.76
C GLN A 56 26.29 -10.39 18.32
N VAL A 57 26.56 -11.35 19.21
CA VAL A 57 26.40 -12.78 18.89
C VAL A 57 24.92 -13.15 18.78
N ALA A 58 24.07 -12.68 19.71
CA ALA A 58 22.63 -12.89 19.62
C ALA A 58 22.02 -12.29 18.33
N ASN A 59 22.55 -11.14 17.89
CA ASN A 59 22.15 -10.51 16.63
C ASN A 59 22.51 -11.36 15.40
N GLN A 60 23.70 -11.98 15.37
CA GLN A 60 24.08 -12.91 14.29
C GLN A 60 23.12 -14.10 14.19
N VAL A 61 22.72 -14.68 15.33
CA VAL A 61 21.73 -15.77 15.38
C VAL A 61 20.36 -15.28 14.89
N LEU A 62 19.87 -14.14 15.41
CA LEU A 62 18.59 -13.54 15.00
C LEU A 62 18.54 -13.29 13.48
N MET A 63 19.61 -12.69 12.92
CA MET A 63 19.67 -12.37 11.50
C MET A 63 19.85 -13.61 10.62
N LYS A 64 20.53 -14.65 11.10
CA LYS A 64 20.55 -15.97 10.41
C LYS A 64 19.13 -16.55 10.28
N LEU A 65 18.25 -16.34 11.27
CA LEU A 65 16.85 -16.73 11.19
C LEU A 65 16.03 -15.82 10.25
N LYS A 66 16.09 -14.48 10.42
CA LYS A 66 15.37 -13.51 9.56
C LYS A 66 15.75 -13.64 8.09
N LEU A 67 17.05 -13.72 7.77
CA LEU A 67 17.53 -13.85 6.40
C LEU A 67 17.23 -15.22 5.78
N ARG A 68 17.17 -16.30 6.58
CA ARG A 68 16.68 -17.61 6.11
C ARG A 68 15.20 -17.54 5.75
N GLU A 69 14.37 -16.96 6.60
CA GLU A 69 12.91 -16.89 6.39
C GLU A 69 12.57 -16.02 5.17
N ILE A 70 13.17 -14.83 5.06
CA ILE A 70 13.05 -13.96 3.86
C ILE A 70 13.65 -14.64 2.62
N GLY A 71 14.82 -15.28 2.73
CA GLY A 71 15.50 -15.95 1.61
C GLY A 71 14.72 -17.14 1.04
N THR A 72 14.04 -17.93 1.89
CA THR A 72 13.12 -18.98 1.42
C THR A 72 11.86 -18.43 0.75
N ALA A 73 11.61 -17.12 0.85
CA ALA A 73 10.53 -16.39 0.22
C ALA A 73 10.96 -15.57 -1.02
N ALA A 74 12.01 -16.01 -1.72
CA ALA A 74 12.41 -15.49 -3.04
C ALA A 74 11.31 -15.55 -4.13
N ASN A 75 10.16 -16.15 -3.83
CA ASN A 75 8.89 -15.90 -4.51
C ASN A 75 7.92 -15.23 -3.51
N SER A 76 7.34 -14.09 -3.89
CA SER A 76 6.36 -13.34 -3.08
C SER A 76 5.15 -14.16 -2.61
N ARG A 77 4.80 -15.23 -3.34
CA ARG A 77 3.79 -16.24 -2.97
C ARG A 77 4.15 -17.06 -1.72
N ASN A 78 5.41 -17.13 -1.33
CA ASN A 78 5.86 -17.85 -0.13
C ASN A 78 6.01 -16.95 1.09
N PHE A 79 6.28 -15.65 0.91
CA PHE A 79 6.39 -14.68 2.00
C PHE A 79 5.12 -14.69 2.88
N LEU A 80 5.26 -14.61 4.21
CA LEU A 80 4.13 -14.65 5.13
C LEU A 80 3.46 -13.27 5.29
N PRO A 81 4.20 -12.16 5.51
CA PRO A 81 3.62 -10.82 5.62
C PRO A 81 2.93 -10.26 4.36
N SER A 82 3.12 -10.86 3.18
CA SER A 82 2.36 -10.50 1.96
C SER A 82 0.94 -11.06 1.94
N LYS A 83 0.58 -11.91 2.90
CA LYS A 83 -0.69 -12.64 2.96
C LYS A 83 -1.56 -12.13 4.09
N GLN A 84 -2.86 -12.42 3.97
CA GLN A 84 -3.83 -12.14 5.02
C GLN A 84 -3.52 -12.95 6.28
N PHE A 85 -3.34 -12.29 7.42
CA PHE A 85 -2.85 -12.87 8.68
C PHE A 85 -3.56 -14.17 9.07
N SER A 86 -4.89 -14.24 8.88
CA SER A 86 -5.72 -15.43 9.13
C SER A 86 -5.25 -16.71 8.44
N SER A 87 -4.59 -16.60 7.29
CA SER A 87 -4.06 -17.73 6.50
C SER A 87 -2.63 -18.12 6.86
N VAL A 88 -1.91 -17.29 7.64
CA VAL A 88 -0.48 -17.46 7.95
C VAL A 88 -0.15 -17.45 9.43
N SER A 89 -1.03 -17.01 10.33
CA SER A 89 -0.75 -16.87 11.77
C SER A 89 -0.21 -18.16 12.41
N LYS A 90 -0.71 -19.33 12.02
CA LYS A 90 -0.20 -20.64 12.46
C LYS A 90 1.20 -20.96 11.89
N ALA A 91 1.53 -20.51 10.69
CA ALA A 91 2.87 -20.66 10.12
C ALA A 91 3.87 -19.72 10.81
N ILE A 92 3.47 -18.46 11.03
CA ILE A 92 4.23 -17.46 11.81
C ILE A 92 4.52 -18.00 13.21
N SER A 93 3.50 -18.42 13.97
CA SER A 93 3.66 -18.99 15.31
C SER A 93 4.59 -20.21 15.40
N ASN A 94 4.76 -20.94 14.30
CA ASN A 94 5.62 -22.11 14.23
C ASN A 94 7.07 -21.78 13.82
N SER A 95 7.33 -20.58 13.27
CA SER A 95 8.65 -20.21 12.75
C SER A 95 9.70 -20.11 13.86
N PRO A 96 10.98 -20.43 13.60
CA PRO A 96 12.04 -20.25 14.58
C PRO A 96 12.20 -18.78 15.02
N LEU A 97 12.03 -17.84 14.08
CA LEU A 97 12.14 -16.41 14.36
C LEU A 97 11.05 -15.92 15.32
N PHE A 98 9.79 -16.32 15.11
CA PHE A 98 8.69 -15.97 16.00
C PHE A 98 8.93 -16.49 17.43
N LYS A 99 9.52 -17.68 17.60
CA LYS A 99 9.84 -18.22 18.93
C LYS A 99 10.86 -17.35 19.67
N VAL A 100 11.84 -16.78 18.96
CA VAL A 100 12.75 -15.77 19.52
C VAL A 100 11.99 -14.48 19.89
N ILE A 101 11.15 -13.96 19.00
CA ILE A 101 10.33 -12.76 19.27
C ILE A 101 9.37 -12.96 20.47
N ARG A 102 8.84 -14.18 20.66
CA ARG A 102 8.02 -14.57 21.81
C ARG A 102 8.78 -14.49 23.14
N LEU A 103 10.03 -14.95 23.15
CA LEU A 103 10.89 -14.89 24.34
C LEU A 103 11.35 -13.45 24.67
N MET A 104 11.39 -12.56 23.68
CA MET A 104 11.89 -11.20 23.84
C MET A 104 11.06 -10.37 24.85
N PRO A 105 11.69 -9.69 25.83
CA PRO A 105 11.00 -8.74 26.67
C PRO A 105 10.69 -7.47 25.87
N LYS A 106 9.40 -7.30 25.54
CA LYS A 106 8.92 -6.28 24.59
C LYS A 106 8.65 -4.91 25.24
N GLY A 107 8.97 -4.76 26.53
CA GLY A 107 8.66 -3.56 27.30
C GLY A 107 7.18 -3.54 27.68
N GLY A 108 6.42 -2.55 27.19
CA GLY A 108 4.99 -2.41 27.45
C GLY A 108 4.14 -2.40 26.18
N VAL A 109 2.86 -2.78 26.31
CA VAL A 109 1.85 -2.52 25.26
C VAL A 109 1.32 -1.11 25.48
N LEU A 110 1.56 -0.22 24.51
CA LEU A 110 1.11 1.17 24.58
C LEU A 110 -0.24 1.42 23.90
N HIS A 111 -0.81 0.47 23.16
CA HIS A 111 -2.12 0.58 22.51
C HIS A 111 -2.87 -0.77 22.44
N ALA A 112 -3.90 -0.94 23.27
CA ALA A 112 -4.79 -2.11 23.24
C ALA A 112 -6.16 -1.81 23.86
N HIS A 113 -7.23 -2.39 23.32
CA HIS A 113 -8.59 -2.24 23.84
C HIS A 113 -8.96 -3.38 24.80
N LEU A 114 -9.29 -3.03 26.05
CA LEU A 114 -9.51 -3.99 27.14
C LEU A 114 -10.45 -5.15 26.76
N SER A 115 -11.57 -4.88 26.09
CA SER A 115 -12.61 -5.87 25.80
C SER A 115 -12.32 -6.81 24.61
N ALA A 116 -11.12 -6.77 24.03
CA ALA A 116 -10.77 -7.54 22.84
C ALA A 116 -9.40 -8.22 22.88
N VAL A 117 -8.65 -8.04 23.96
CA VAL A 117 -7.29 -8.60 24.09
C VAL A 117 -7.28 -10.11 24.28
N ASN A 118 -8.18 -10.66 25.11
CA ASN A 118 -8.14 -12.09 25.47
C ASN A 118 -8.33 -13.00 24.26
N SER A 119 -7.55 -14.08 24.20
CA SER A 119 -7.75 -15.12 23.20
C SER A 119 -9.17 -15.71 23.22
N ARG A 120 -9.71 -15.93 22.01
CA ARG A 120 -10.95 -16.65 21.72
C ARG A 120 -11.07 -17.98 22.51
N ASN A 121 -9.96 -18.70 22.69
CA ASN A 121 -9.90 -19.97 23.43
C ASN A 121 -10.23 -19.79 24.92
N PHE A 122 -9.76 -18.73 25.56
CA PHE A 122 -10.10 -18.45 26.97
C PHE A 122 -11.60 -18.20 27.13
N ILE A 123 -12.18 -17.38 26.24
CA ILE A 123 -13.61 -17.03 26.27
C ILE A 123 -14.46 -18.29 26.10
N LEU A 124 -14.18 -19.10 25.06
CA LEU A 124 -14.89 -20.36 24.83
C LEU A 124 -14.79 -21.29 26.04
N ASN A 125 -13.57 -21.66 26.45
CA ASN A 125 -13.34 -22.78 27.37
C ASN A 125 -13.45 -22.42 28.86
N ASN A 126 -13.56 -21.13 29.23
CA ASN A 126 -13.61 -20.69 30.64
C ASN A 126 -14.73 -19.68 30.97
N ILE A 127 -15.20 -18.90 29.98
CA ILE A 127 -16.30 -17.95 30.19
C ILE A 127 -17.63 -18.61 29.80
N THR A 128 -17.69 -19.30 28.66
CA THR A 128 -18.97 -19.83 28.17
C THR A 128 -19.42 -21.13 28.84
N ASP A 129 -18.56 -21.83 29.56
CA ASP A 129 -18.92 -23.02 30.37
C ASP A 129 -19.37 -22.68 31.81
N ARG A 130 -19.45 -21.40 32.17
CA ARG A 130 -19.90 -20.97 33.51
C ARG A 130 -21.39 -21.26 33.74
N GLU A 131 -21.71 -21.64 34.97
CA GLU A 131 -23.10 -21.76 35.42
C GLU A 131 -23.88 -20.45 35.24
N ASN A 132 -25.22 -20.55 35.21
CA ASN A 132 -26.14 -19.41 35.12
C ASN A 132 -25.98 -18.55 33.85
N LEU A 133 -25.21 -18.99 32.85
CA LEU A 133 -25.12 -18.38 31.53
C LEU A 133 -26.29 -18.82 30.64
N TYR A 134 -27.09 -17.85 30.19
CA TYR A 134 -28.18 -18.05 29.25
C TYR A 134 -27.81 -17.52 27.86
N VAL A 135 -28.34 -18.18 26.84
CA VAL A 135 -28.23 -17.82 25.43
C VAL A 135 -29.60 -17.49 24.84
N CYS A 136 -29.60 -16.59 23.87
CA CYS A 136 -30.76 -16.16 23.12
C CYS A 136 -30.38 -15.93 21.65
N ARG A 137 -31.10 -16.55 20.72
CA ARG A 137 -31.05 -16.22 19.29
C ARG A 137 -32.17 -15.22 19.01
N ASP A 138 -31.85 -13.94 18.77
CA ASP A 138 -32.83 -12.95 18.31
C ASP A 138 -33.27 -13.31 16.89
N GLN A 139 -34.57 -13.20 16.57
CA GLN A 139 -35.10 -13.56 15.26
C GLN A 139 -34.71 -12.57 14.14
N ARG A 140 -34.02 -11.47 14.46
CA ARG A 140 -33.66 -10.39 13.52
C ARG A 140 -32.18 -10.33 13.17
N ASP A 141 -31.29 -10.56 14.15
CA ASP A 141 -29.88 -10.15 14.06
C ASP A 141 -28.90 -11.33 13.82
N GLY A 142 -29.39 -12.57 13.87
CA GLY A 142 -28.66 -13.78 13.47
C GLY A 142 -27.58 -14.29 14.45
N ALA A 143 -26.86 -13.41 15.15
CA ALA A 143 -25.87 -13.81 16.15
C ALA A 143 -26.53 -14.16 17.50
N PRO A 144 -25.98 -15.13 18.27
CA PRO A 144 -26.44 -15.40 19.62
C PRO A 144 -26.07 -14.22 20.56
N ARG A 145 -26.99 -13.83 21.43
CA ARG A 145 -26.71 -12.97 22.59
C ARG A 145 -26.54 -13.85 23.83
N LEU A 146 -25.56 -13.51 24.68
CA LEU A 146 -25.28 -14.22 25.93
C LEU A 146 -25.55 -13.30 27.13
N ARG A 147 -26.04 -13.86 28.25
CA ARG A 147 -26.29 -13.10 29.48
C ARG A 147 -26.39 -14.00 30.70
N PHE A 148 -25.83 -13.57 31.82
CA PHE A 148 -25.97 -14.26 33.11
C PHE A 148 -27.28 -13.87 33.82
N PHE A 149 -27.96 -14.83 34.43
CA PHE A 149 -29.16 -14.60 35.25
C PHE A 149 -29.19 -15.55 36.44
N ARG A 150 -29.63 -15.07 37.62
CA ARG A 150 -30.04 -15.98 38.70
C ARG A 150 -31.14 -16.93 38.22
N TYR A 151 -31.11 -18.17 38.70
CA TYR A 151 -32.13 -19.18 38.45
C TYR A 151 -33.55 -18.62 38.57
N GLY A 152 -34.38 -18.88 37.56
CA GLY A 152 -35.75 -18.36 37.44
C GLY A 152 -35.89 -16.95 36.84
N ALA A 153 -34.90 -16.06 36.98
CA ALA A 153 -35.01 -14.66 36.52
C ALA A 153 -35.08 -14.53 34.99
N ALA A 154 -34.43 -15.43 34.24
CA ALA A 154 -34.49 -15.46 32.77
C ALA A 154 -35.93 -15.57 32.21
N ALA A 155 -36.86 -16.19 32.96
CA ALA A 155 -38.26 -16.30 32.59
C ALA A 155 -39.06 -15.00 32.80
N ALA A 156 -38.56 -14.06 33.60
CA ALA A 156 -39.08 -12.70 33.72
C ALA A 156 -38.49 -11.81 32.63
N ALA A 157 -37.17 -11.88 32.40
CA ALA A 157 -36.49 -11.15 31.33
C ALA A 157 -37.12 -11.42 29.94
N SER A 158 -37.40 -12.69 29.64
CA SER A 158 -38.07 -13.13 28.39
C SER A 158 -39.54 -12.70 28.26
N ARG A 159 -40.14 -12.06 29.27
CA ARG A 159 -41.48 -11.44 29.20
C ARG A 159 -41.40 -9.94 28.91
N VAL A 160 -40.33 -9.29 29.37
CA VAL A 160 -40.03 -7.88 29.12
C VAL A 160 -39.52 -7.72 27.69
N ASP A 161 -38.43 -8.42 27.35
CA ASP A 161 -37.96 -8.52 25.97
C ASP A 161 -38.60 -9.73 25.27
N ARG A 162 -39.71 -9.47 24.55
CA ARG A 162 -40.41 -10.49 23.77
C ARG A 162 -39.64 -10.96 22.53
N SER A 163 -38.60 -10.24 22.10
CA SER A 163 -37.75 -10.66 20.98
C SER A 163 -36.71 -11.72 21.37
N CYS A 164 -36.43 -11.85 22.67
CA CYS A 164 -35.30 -12.62 23.17
C CYS A 164 -35.72 -13.67 24.22
N ARG A 165 -35.91 -14.93 23.77
CA ARG A 165 -36.27 -16.05 24.65
C ARG A 165 -35.01 -16.76 25.17
N TRP A 166 -34.56 -16.31 26.34
CA TRP A 166 -33.39 -16.85 27.04
C TRP A 166 -33.56 -18.33 27.43
N ARG A 167 -32.50 -19.13 27.21
CA ARG A 167 -32.40 -20.55 27.60
C ARG A 167 -31.02 -20.80 28.22
N LEU A 168 -30.90 -21.69 29.20
CA LEU A 168 -29.61 -21.99 29.82
C LEU A 168 -28.66 -22.61 28.77
N LEU A 169 -27.46 -22.07 28.60
CA LEU A 169 -26.55 -22.48 27.51
C LEU A 169 -26.18 -23.97 27.62
N ALA A 170 -25.99 -24.49 28.84
CA ALA A 170 -25.75 -25.91 29.09
C ALA A 170 -26.90 -26.81 28.57
N GLU A 171 -28.17 -26.40 28.72
CA GLU A 171 -29.30 -27.14 28.15
C GLU A 171 -29.38 -27.05 26.63
N VAL A 172 -28.89 -25.95 26.04
CA VAL A 172 -28.82 -25.79 24.58
C VAL A 172 -27.72 -26.68 24.01
N ARG A 173 -26.51 -26.65 24.58
CA ARG A 173 -25.37 -27.53 24.19
C ARG A 173 -25.71 -29.02 24.19
N GLN A 174 -26.56 -29.48 25.12
CA GLN A 174 -27.02 -30.86 25.18
C GLN A 174 -27.94 -31.27 24.01
N LYS A 175 -28.58 -30.29 23.35
CA LYS A 175 -29.61 -30.50 22.31
C LYS A 175 -29.15 -30.05 20.92
N ASP A 176 -28.21 -29.10 20.88
CA ASP A 176 -27.71 -28.42 19.69
C ASP A 176 -26.26 -27.97 19.96
N ARG A 177 -25.29 -28.68 19.38
CA ARG A 177 -23.86 -28.33 19.50
C ARG A 177 -23.40 -27.24 18.53
N SER A 178 -24.21 -26.89 17.52
CA SER A 178 -23.85 -25.80 16.59
C SER A 178 -23.83 -24.42 17.26
N ILE A 179 -24.41 -24.29 18.46
CA ILE A 179 -24.29 -23.08 19.28
C ILE A 179 -22.83 -22.75 19.63
N ASP A 180 -21.97 -23.76 19.77
CA ASP A 180 -20.54 -23.55 20.04
C ASP A 180 -19.84 -22.94 18.81
N GLU A 181 -20.24 -23.34 17.59
CA GLU A 181 -19.78 -22.73 16.33
C GLU A 181 -20.34 -21.31 16.12
N GLU A 182 -21.59 -21.04 16.51
CA GLU A 182 -22.16 -19.69 16.45
C GLU A 182 -21.44 -18.70 17.38
N ILE A 183 -21.11 -19.15 18.60
CA ILE A 183 -20.32 -18.39 19.57
C ILE A 183 -18.89 -18.18 19.06
N ASP A 184 -18.26 -19.22 18.52
CA ASP A 184 -16.92 -19.17 17.92
C ASP A 184 -16.82 -18.14 16.78
N GLN A 185 -17.80 -18.17 15.86
CA GLN A 185 -17.92 -17.20 14.78
C GLN A 185 -18.22 -15.78 15.27
N ALA A 186 -18.84 -15.61 16.44
CA ALA A 186 -19.08 -14.32 17.09
C ALA A 186 -17.85 -13.77 17.85
N LEU A 187 -16.72 -14.48 17.87
CA LEU A 187 -15.47 -14.09 18.54
C LEU A 187 -14.29 -13.83 17.58
N THR A 188 -14.49 -13.90 16.26
CA THR A 188 -13.40 -13.71 15.29
C THR A 188 -13.82 -13.02 14.00
N MET A 189 -12.89 -12.30 13.39
CA MET A 189 -13.03 -11.69 12.07
C MET A 189 -13.10 -12.70 10.91
N TYR A 190 -12.77 -13.97 11.14
CA TYR A 190 -12.57 -14.98 10.08
C TYR A 190 -13.62 -16.12 10.05
N ALA A 191 -14.85 -15.84 10.50
CA ALA A 191 -15.95 -16.80 10.51
C ALA A 191 -16.16 -17.49 9.14
N GLY A 192 -16.25 -18.83 9.15
CA GLY A 192 -16.30 -19.65 7.94
C GLY A 192 -17.70 -19.84 7.35
N GLY A 193 -17.76 -19.99 6.02
CA GLY A 193 -19.00 -20.29 5.28
C GLY A 193 -19.68 -19.06 4.68
N GLU A 194 -20.30 -19.23 3.50
CA GLU A 194 -20.76 -18.15 2.61
C GLU A 194 -21.92 -17.29 3.15
N ARG A 195 -22.45 -17.60 4.35
CA ARG A 195 -23.64 -16.94 4.92
C ARG A 195 -23.36 -15.61 5.61
N LEU A 196 -22.14 -15.36 6.07
CA LEU A 196 -21.71 -14.02 6.51
C LEU A 196 -20.96 -13.37 5.35
N GLY A 197 -21.52 -12.27 4.84
CA GLY A 197 -21.10 -11.68 3.57
C GLY A 197 -19.61 -11.33 3.52
N ARG A 198 -18.89 -11.94 2.57
CA ARG A 198 -17.45 -11.77 2.30
C ARG A 198 -16.97 -10.34 2.57
N ILE A 199 -16.02 -10.19 3.50
CA ILE A 199 -15.41 -8.90 3.85
C ILE A 199 -14.65 -8.38 2.62
N ARG A 200 -15.20 -7.36 1.95
CA ARG A 200 -14.69 -6.81 0.68
C ARG A 200 -14.01 -5.45 0.80
N ASN A 201 -14.25 -4.70 1.88
CA ASN A 201 -13.64 -3.41 2.15
C ASN A 201 -13.70 -3.08 3.65
N SER A 202 -13.07 -1.96 4.05
CA SER A 202 -13.02 -1.49 5.44
C SER A 202 -14.38 -1.44 6.11
N ASN A 203 -15.43 -0.99 5.42
CA ASN A 203 -16.79 -0.93 5.98
C ASN A 203 -17.45 -2.29 6.23
N ASP A 204 -17.13 -3.33 5.44
CA ASP A 204 -17.58 -4.68 5.73
C ASP A 204 -16.77 -5.28 6.90
N ALA A 205 -15.50 -4.91 7.06
CA ALA A 205 -14.67 -5.28 8.20
C ALA A 205 -15.17 -4.61 9.49
N TRP A 206 -15.26 -3.28 9.53
CA TRP A 206 -15.75 -2.50 10.67
C TRP A 206 -17.15 -2.92 11.12
N ARG A 207 -18.07 -3.27 10.20
CA ARG A 207 -19.38 -3.82 10.59
C ARG A 207 -19.26 -5.18 11.28
N LYS A 208 -18.38 -6.08 10.82
CA LYS A 208 -18.14 -7.38 11.47
C LYS A 208 -17.44 -7.19 12.83
N PHE A 209 -16.48 -6.28 12.90
CA PHE A 209 -15.68 -5.95 14.07
C PHE A 209 -16.51 -5.37 15.23
N LEU A 210 -17.37 -4.38 14.95
CA LEU A 210 -18.30 -3.83 15.95
C LEU A 210 -19.27 -4.90 16.49
N ASN A 211 -19.74 -5.82 15.64
CA ASN A 211 -20.54 -6.96 16.09
C ASN A 211 -19.78 -7.91 17.03
N LEU A 212 -18.43 -7.97 16.98
CA LEU A 212 -17.63 -8.74 17.94
C LEU A 212 -17.59 -8.04 19.31
N PHE A 213 -17.45 -6.71 19.33
CA PHE A 213 -17.54 -5.93 20.57
C PHE A 213 -18.91 -6.07 21.24
N ASP A 214 -20.01 -5.95 20.49
CA ASP A 214 -21.36 -6.15 21.03
C ASP A 214 -21.55 -7.57 21.60
N PHE A 215 -20.98 -8.58 20.94
CA PHE A 215 -20.99 -9.95 21.44
C PHE A 215 -20.19 -10.11 22.75
N VAL A 216 -18.91 -9.70 22.77
CA VAL A 216 -18.08 -9.84 23.98
C VAL A 216 -18.63 -9.00 25.13
N LYS A 217 -19.16 -7.81 24.86
CA LYS A 217 -19.84 -6.96 25.85
C LYS A 217 -20.99 -7.67 26.56
N SER A 218 -21.74 -8.53 25.86
CA SER A 218 -22.83 -9.32 26.44
C SER A 218 -22.36 -10.29 27.54
N LEU A 219 -21.11 -10.79 27.44
CA LEU A 219 -20.41 -11.57 28.47
C LEU A 219 -19.69 -10.68 29.50
N PHE A 220 -18.87 -9.76 29.03
CA PHE A 220 -17.92 -8.97 29.80
C PHE A 220 -18.57 -7.94 30.73
N SER A 221 -19.83 -7.57 30.52
CA SER A 221 -20.59 -6.75 31.49
C SER A 221 -21.01 -7.50 32.77
N PHE A 222 -20.82 -8.81 32.89
CA PHE A 222 -21.08 -9.54 34.13
C PHE A 222 -19.85 -9.48 35.06
N LYS A 223 -19.98 -8.93 36.27
CA LYS A 223 -18.86 -8.59 37.16
C LYS A 223 -17.83 -9.73 37.38
N PRO A 224 -18.22 -10.98 37.76
CA PRO A 224 -17.24 -12.06 37.92
C PRO A 224 -16.53 -12.45 36.62
N VAL A 225 -17.14 -12.23 35.45
CA VAL A 225 -16.47 -12.42 34.15
C VAL A 225 -15.57 -11.23 33.83
N TYR A 226 -15.96 -10.00 34.15
CA TYR A 226 -15.08 -8.83 34.03
C TYR A 226 -13.78 -9.00 34.82
N GLU A 227 -13.88 -9.47 36.07
CA GLU A 227 -12.75 -9.65 36.98
C GLU A 227 -11.76 -10.70 36.46
N ASP A 228 -12.25 -11.86 36.01
CA ASP A 228 -11.39 -12.92 35.47
C ASP A 228 -10.87 -12.60 34.06
N TYR A 229 -11.67 -11.91 33.23
CA TYR A 229 -11.26 -11.48 31.89
C TYR A 229 -10.12 -10.47 32.01
N LEU A 230 -10.23 -9.46 32.87
CA LEU A 230 -9.17 -8.47 33.09
C LEU A 230 -7.89 -9.11 33.62
N TYR A 231 -8.00 -10.05 34.59
CA TYR A 231 -6.82 -10.78 35.07
C TYR A 231 -6.14 -11.57 33.95
N HIS A 232 -6.90 -12.29 33.12
CA HIS A 232 -6.35 -13.08 32.02
C HIS A 232 -5.78 -12.21 30.88
N VAL A 233 -6.28 -10.98 30.67
CA VAL A 233 -5.68 -9.99 29.76
C VAL A 233 -4.24 -9.65 30.18
N LEU A 234 -4.03 -9.45 31.48
CA LEU A 234 -2.70 -9.18 32.04
C LEU A 234 -1.82 -10.44 31.98
N GLU A 235 -2.41 -11.61 32.23
CA GLU A 235 -1.73 -12.90 32.18
C GLU A 235 -1.24 -13.25 30.76
N GLU A 236 -2.04 -13.02 29.70
CA GLU A 236 -1.61 -13.26 28.31
C GLU A 236 -0.47 -12.32 27.87
N MET A 237 -0.39 -11.11 28.43
CA MET A 237 0.69 -10.15 28.20
C MET A 237 1.96 -10.53 28.96
N HIS A 238 1.84 -10.91 30.24
CA HIS A 238 2.96 -11.44 31.04
C HIS A 238 3.55 -12.72 30.41
N LYS A 239 2.68 -13.63 29.92
CA LYS A 239 3.03 -14.80 29.09
C LYS A 239 3.64 -14.47 27.73
N ASP A 240 3.69 -13.20 27.33
CA ASP A 240 4.44 -12.71 26.16
C ASP A 240 5.62 -11.80 26.54
N ASN A 241 6.07 -11.85 27.79
CA ASN A 241 7.17 -11.06 28.33
C ASN A 241 6.98 -9.54 28.13
N VAL A 242 5.72 -9.09 28.16
CA VAL A 242 5.31 -7.69 28.37
C VAL A 242 5.24 -7.46 29.88
N GLN A 243 5.75 -6.33 30.36
CA GLN A 243 5.85 -6.04 31.81
C GLN A 243 4.96 -4.88 32.29
N PHE A 244 4.28 -4.15 31.40
CA PHE A 244 3.23 -3.18 31.76
C PHE A 244 2.30 -2.93 30.56
N VAL A 245 1.11 -2.36 30.79
CA VAL A 245 0.13 -2.07 29.73
C VAL A 245 -0.61 -0.73 29.94
N GLU A 246 -0.95 -0.05 28.84
CA GLU A 246 -1.83 1.13 28.81
C GLU A 246 -3.13 0.84 28.06
N LEU A 247 -4.15 0.40 28.80
CA LEU A 247 -5.40 -0.14 28.25
C LEU A 247 -6.41 0.97 27.93
N ARG A 248 -6.94 0.95 26.71
CA ARG A 248 -8.13 1.72 26.32
C ARG A 248 -9.37 1.06 26.91
N THR A 249 -10.16 1.82 27.66
CA THR A 249 -11.47 1.36 28.14
C THR A 249 -12.44 2.53 28.37
N ALA A 250 -13.70 2.31 28.03
CA ALA A 250 -14.81 3.22 28.33
C ALA A 250 -15.45 2.98 29.72
N LEU A 251 -14.88 2.09 30.54
CA LEU A 251 -15.34 1.74 31.90
C LEU A 251 -16.85 1.50 32.01
N GLN A 252 -17.37 0.67 31.09
CA GLN A 252 -18.80 0.41 30.95
C GLN A 252 -19.45 -0.22 32.21
N PRO A 253 -20.74 0.04 32.46
CA PRO A 253 -21.48 -0.56 33.57
C PRO A 253 -21.40 -2.10 33.62
N LEU A 254 -21.33 -2.61 34.85
CA LEU A 254 -21.32 -4.04 35.16
C LEU A 254 -22.54 -4.44 35.99
N TYR A 255 -22.87 -5.73 36.00
CA TYR A 255 -23.95 -6.30 36.82
C TYR A 255 -23.57 -7.66 37.45
N ASP A 256 -24.31 -8.09 38.47
CA ASP A 256 -24.19 -9.42 39.09
C ASP A 256 -25.49 -10.26 39.03
N LEU A 257 -25.50 -11.44 39.66
CA LEU A 257 -26.66 -12.35 39.66
C LEU A 257 -27.84 -11.85 40.50
N ASP A 258 -27.58 -11.02 41.52
CA ASP A 258 -28.61 -10.37 42.33
C ASP A 258 -29.25 -9.18 41.58
N GLY A 259 -28.62 -8.73 40.50
CA GLY A 259 -29.07 -7.64 39.64
C GLY A 259 -28.51 -6.29 40.05
N GLN A 260 -27.61 -6.24 41.03
CA GLN A 260 -26.91 -5.02 41.41
C GLN A 260 -26.17 -4.47 40.19
N GLN A 261 -26.27 -3.17 39.97
CA GLN A 261 -25.51 -2.46 38.93
C GLN A 261 -24.28 -1.81 39.56
N TYR A 262 -23.16 -1.82 38.84
CA TYR A 262 -21.93 -1.11 39.19
C TYR A 262 -21.64 -0.12 38.08
N GLN A 263 -21.46 1.15 38.43
CA GLN A 263 -21.24 2.23 37.45
C GLN A 263 -20.06 3.12 37.86
N ASP A 264 -19.45 3.75 36.87
CA ASP A 264 -18.42 4.76 37.02
C ASP A 264 -17.31 4.35 38.03
N LEU A 265 -17.17 5.05 39.16
CA LEU A 265 -16.13 4.76 40.16
C LEU A 265 -16.19 3.32 40.71
N GLN A 266 -17.36 2.70 40.78
CA GLN A 266 -17.49 1.33 41.26
C GLN A 266 -16.86 0.32 40.29
N VAL A 267 -16.91 0.59 38.99
CA VAL A 267 -16.24 -0.22 37.96
C VAL A 267 -14.73 -0.03 38.02
N LEU A 268 -14.29 1.22 38.25
CA LEU A 268 -12.88 1.56 38.40
C LEU A 268 -12.26 0.96 39.68
N GLU A 269 -13.00 0.92 40.78
CA GLU A 269 -12.64 0.18 41.99
C GLU A 269 -12.47 -1.33 41.74
N ILE A 270 -13.38 -1.94 40.97
CA ILE A 270 -13.31 -3.37 40.61
C ILE A 270 -12.05 -3.62 39.74
N PHE A 271 -11.81 -2.77 38.74
CA PHE A 271 -10.60 -2.82 37.92
C PHE A 271 -9.34 -2.73 38.80
N LYS A 272 -9.27 -1.75 39.71
CA LYS A 272 -8.12 -1.56 40.61
C LYS A 272 -7.89 -2.78 41.51
N LYS A 273 -8.95 -3.39 42.09
CA LYS A 273 -8.83 -4.60 42.93
C LYS A 273 -8.29 -5.81 42.16
N VAL A 274 -8.62 -5.94 40.87
CA VAL A 274 -8.10 -7.02 40.01
C VAL A 274 -6.66 -6.75 39.60
N VAL A 275 -6.31 -5.50 39.29
CA VAL A 275 -4.92 -5.08 39.03
C VAL A 275 -4.06 -5.32 40.26
N ASP A 276 -4.49 -4.91 41.45
CA ASP A 276 -3.73 -5.10 42.69
C ASP A 276 -3.47 -6.59 42.95
N ARG A 277 -4.49 -7.45 42.80
CA ARG A 277 -4.33 -8.91 42.85
C ARG A 277 -3.28 -9.40 41.85
N PHE A 278 -3.35 -8.98 40.59
CA PHE A 278 -2.38 -9.38 39.57
C PHE A 278 -0.96 -8.89 39.87
N MET A 279 -0.81 -7.67 40.40
CA MET A 279 0.49 -7.11 40.79
C MET A 279 1.10 -7.82 42.01
N ASP A 280 0.28 -8.27 42.96
CA ASP A 280 0.71 -9.09 44.10
C ASP A 280 1.10 -10.52 43.65
N ASP A 281 0.29 -11.14 42.77
CA ASP A 281 0.54 -12.47 42.20
C ASP A 281 1.74 -12.49 41.23
N HIS A 282 2.01 -11.37 40.54
CA HIS A 282 3.06 -11.20 39.51
C HIS A 282 3.95 -9.98 39.80
N ALA A 283 4.68 -10.00 40.91
CA ALA A 283 5.55 -8.90 41.38
C ALA A 283 6.72 -8.50 40.44
N ASP A 284 6.89 -9.17 39.28
CA ASP A 284 7.81 -8.77 38.21
C ASP A 284 7.14 -7.91 37.12
N PHE A 285 5.82 -7.80 37.13
CA PHE A 285 5.03 -6.85 36.34
C PHE A 285 5.04 -5.48 37.03
N VAL A 286 5.05 -4.39 36.25
CA VAL A 286 5.46 -3.06 36.74
C VAL A 286 4.30 -2.08 36.88
N ALA A 287 3.33 -2.10 35.96
CA ALA A 287 2.14 -1.24 36.05
C ALA A 287 1.01 -1.68 35.12
N VAL A 288 -0.22 -1.27 35.48
CA VAL A 288 -1.37 -1.21 34.57
C VAL A 288 -1.89 0.22 34.61
N LYS A 289 -2.11 0.82 33.44
CA LYS A 289 -2.72 2.15 33.30
C LYS A 289 -4.00 2.07 32.46
N ILE A 290 -4.91 3.02 32.68
CA ILE A 290 -6.13 3.25 31.89
C ILE A 290 -5.99 4.54 31.10
N ILE A 291 -6.28 4.48 29.82
CA ILE A 291 -6.67 5.63 28.99
C ILE A 291 -8.19 5.56 28.83
N TYR A 292 -8.90 6.58 29.30
CA TYR A 292 -10.36 6.61 29.19
C TYR A 292 -10.74 6.94 27.75
N SER A 293 -11.40 5.98 27.10
CA SER A 293 -11.51 5.94 25.65
C SER A 293 -12.95 5.65 25.20
N PRO A 294 -13.87 6.61 25.36
CA PRO A 294 -15.24 6.47 24.90
C PRO A 294 -15.36 6.64 23.38
N HIS A 295 -16.53 6.32 22.82
CA HIS A 295 -16.73 6.25 21.37
C HIS A 295 -16.87 7.65 20.74
N ARG A 296 -16.25 7.87 19.57
CA ARG A 296 -16.20 9.17 18.89
C ARG A 296 -17.46 9.55 18.10
N ASN A 297 -18.27 8.56 17.69
CA ASN A 297 -19.52 8.83 16.97
C ASN A 297 -20.67 9.09 17.96
N ILE A 298 -20.76 10.33 18.44
CA ILE A 298 -21.72 10.81 19.45
C ILE A 298 -22.23 12.23 19.10
N PRO A 299 -23.42 12.64 19.61
CA PRO A 299 -23.79 14.05 19.66
C PRO A 299 -22.75 14.89 20.45
N ARG A 300 -22.50 16.15 20.06
CA ARG A 300 -21.52 17.02 20.74
C ARG A 300 -21.81 17.14 22.25
N SER A 301 -23.09 17.25 22.63
CA SER A 301 -23.58 17.30 24.02
C SER A 301 -23.28 16.08 24.88
N THR A 302 -22.87 14.95 24.29
CA THR A 302 -22.47 13.75 25.05
C THR A 302 -21.00 13.81 25.49
N LEU A 303 -20.18 14.67 24.87
CA LEU A 303 -18.77 14.81 25.27
C LEU A 303 -18.65 15.39 26.68
N ASP A 304 -19.50 16.32 27.11
CA ASP A 304 -19.49 16.85 28.48
C ASP A 304 -19.68 15.76 29.55
N GLU A 305 -20.50 14.75 29.28
CA GLU A 305 -20.66 13.58 30.15
C GLU A 305 -19.36 12.77 30.23
N TYR A 306 -18.71 12.55 29.09
CA TYR A 306 -17.45 11.82 28.99
C TYR A 306 -16.29 12.57 29.66
N ILE A 307 -16.24 13.90 29.55
CA ILE A 307 -15.26 14.75 30.22
C ILE A 307 -15.51 14.78 31.73
N GLY A 308 -16.78 14.85 32.16
CA GLY A 308 -17.17 14.75 33.57
C GLY A 308 -16.75 13.42 34.20
N LYS A 309 -17.02 12.30 33.51
CA LYS A 309 -16.59 10.96 33.92
C LYS A 309 -15.07 10.81 33.93
N PHE A 310 -14.37 11.28 32.90
CA PHE A 310 -12.91 11.29 32.89
C PHE A 310 -12.33 12.04 34.10
N ARG A 311 -12.82 13.25 34.39
CA ARG A 311 -12.37 14.05 35.54
C ARG A 311 -12.59 13.30 36.86
N LEU A 312 -13.77 12.71 37.05
CA LEU A 312 -14.10 11.89 38.23
C LEU A 312 -13.14 10.69 38.39
N PHE A 313 -12.82 9.99 37.30
CA PHE A 313 -11.87 8.86 37.29
C PHE A 313 -10.43 9.30 37.55
N LYS A 314 -10.03 10.45 36.99
CA LYS A 314 -8.71 11.05 37.15
C LYS A 314 -8.46 11.58 38.56
N GLU A 315 -9.49 12.16 39.19
CA GLU A 315 -9.42 12.64 40.57
C GLU A 315 -9.31 11.49 41.57
N ALA A 316 -10.10 10.43 41.38
CA ALA A 316 -10.11 9.27 42.29
C ALA A 316 -8.83 8.40 42.20
N TYR A 317 -8.28 8.22 40.99
CA TYR A 317 -7.09 7.38 40.77
C TYR A 317 -6.12 8.02 39.76
N PRO A 318 -5.44 9.13 40.11
CA PRO A 318 -4.61 9.91 39.18
C PRO A 318 -3.43 9.13 38.60
N GLU A 319 -2.86 8.19 39.35
CA GLU A 319 -1.76 7.32 38.89
C GLU A 319 -2.22 6.17 38.01
N LEU A 320 -3.51 5.80 38.05
CA LEU A 320 -4.08 4.72 37.25
C LEU A 320 -4.62 5.25 35.91
N VAL A 321 -5.37 6.35 35.97
CA VAL A 321 -6.07 6.95 34.82
C VAL A 321 -5.17 8.03 34.23
N VAL A 322 -4.48 7.73 33.14
CA VAL A 322 -3.36 8.56 32.64
C VAL A 322 -3.75 9.57 31.56
N GLY A 323 -4.94 9.44 30.96
CA GLY A 323 -5.46 10.42 30.01
C GLY A 323 -6.67 9.96 29.21
N PHE A 324 -6.90 10.62 28.08
CA PHE A 324 -8.15 10.58 27.30
C PHE A 324 -7.90 10.28 25.81
N ASP A 325 -8.87 9.64 25.15
CA ASP A 325 -8.83 9.16 23.76
C ASP A 325 -10.26 9.06 23.20
N LEU A 326 -10.45 8.95 21.88
CA LEU A 326 -11.76 8.89 21.21
C LEU A 326 -11.78 7.81 20.12
N VAL A 327 -12.50 6.71 20.36
CA VAL A 327 -12.32 5.43 19.63
C VAL A 327 -13.49 5.08 18.70
N GLY A 328 -13.28 4.08 17.85
CA GLY A 328 -14.25 3.58 16.85
C GLY A 328 -14.05 4.20 15.46
N GLN A 329 -14.69 3.61 14.45
CA GLN A 329 -14.37 3.81 13.03
C GLN A 329 -14.13 5.28 12.65
N GLU A 330 -12.88 5.65 12.39
CA GLU A 330 -12.49 7.03 12.07
C GLU A 330 -13.11 7.50 10.73
N ASP A 331 -13.08 6.67 9.69
CA ASP A 331 -13.72 6.86 8.36
C ASP A 331 -15.21 7.27 8.40
N ARG A 332 -15.92 7.05 9.51
CA ARG A 332 -17.37 7.31 9.66
C ARG A 332 -17.78 7.97 10.98
N GLY A 333 -16.84 8.19 11.88
CA GLY A 333 -17.05 8.88 13.14
C GLY A 333 -17.07 10.39 12.98
N ARG A 334 -17.05 11.12 14.10
CA ARG A 334 -16.80 12.56 14.10
C ARG A 334 -15.28 12.82 14.20
N PRO A 335 -14.75 13.86 13.53
CA PRO A 335 -13.36 14.26 13.67
C PRO A 335 -13.08 14.87 15.06
N LEU A 336 -11.81 15.07 15.40
CA LEU A 336 -11.39 15.78 16.62
C LEU A 336 -11.78 17.27 16.55
N LEU A 337 -11.75 17.85 15.35
CA LEU A 337 -12.22 19.20 15.03
C LEU A 337 -13.65 19.47 15.54
N ASP A 338 -14.50 18.45 15.52
CA ASP A 338 -15.93 18.48 15.85
C ASP A 338 -16.23 18.60 17.37
N PHE A 339 -15.15 18.66 18.17
CA PHE A 339 -15.10 18.67 19.63
C PHE A 339 -14.02 19.63 20.18
N VAL A 340 -13.42 20.48 19.31
CA VAL A 340 -12.11 21.09 19.59
C VAL A 340 -12.09 22.05 20.78
N ASP A 341 -13.17 22.78 21.06
CA ASP A 341 -13.22 23.73 22.18
C ASP A 341 -13.16 23.01 23.53
N GLU A 342 -13.91 21.91 23.65
CA GLU A 342 -13.96 21.05 24.83
C GLU A 342 -12.62 20.33 25.06
N LEU A 343 -11.96 19.88 23.97
CA LEU A 343 -10.66 19.23 24.02
C LEU A 343 -9.52 20.23 24.34
N LEU A 344 -9.58 21.48 23.87
CA LEU A 344 -8.64 22.55 24.23
C LEU A 344 -8.75 22.96 25.70
N GLU A 345 -9.95 22.92 26.29
CA GLU A 345 -10.15 23.16 27.72
C GLU A 345 -9.64 21.98 28.56
N LEU A 346 -9.94 20.74 28.16
CA LEU A 346 -9.49 19.53 28.86
C LEU A 346 -7.96 19.34 28.80
N GLY A 347 -7.34 19.66 27.65
CA GLY A 347 -5.92 19.46 27.37
C GLY A 347 -4.94 20.33 28.18
N ARG A 348 -5.42 21.23 29.05
CA ARG A 348 -4.55 22.00 29.95
C ARG A 348 -3.93 21.14 31.04
N ASP A 349 -4.73 20.23 31.60
CA ASP A 349 -4.37 19.39 32.75
C ASP A 349 -4.34 17.88 32.39
N THR A 350 -4.51 17.55 31.10
CA THR A 350 -4.72 16.19 30.59
C THR A 350 -3.72 15.84 29.50
N GLN A 351 -3.40 14.55 29.34
CA GLN A 351 -2.66 14.03 28.19
C GLN A 351 -3.60 13.26 27.27
N PHE A 352 -3.47 13.48 25.96
CA PHE A 352 -4.25 12.79 24.94
C PHE A 352 -3.43 11.71 24.23
N TYR A 353 -4.12 10.65 23.82
CA TYR A 353 -3.55 9.47 23.15
C TYR A 353 -4.40 9.10 21.92
N PHE A 354 -4.84 10.12 21.17
CA PHE A 354 -5.89 10.00 20.15
C PHE A 354 -5.56 9.00 19.05
N HIS A 355 -6.54 8.17 18.71
CA HIS A 355 -6.64 7.55 17.40
C HIS A 355 -6.76 8.64 16.33
N ALA A 356 -5.80 8.70 15.40
CA ALA A 356 -5.81 9.68 14.33
C ALA A 356 -5.06 9.19 13.08
N GLY A 357 -5.67 9.41 11.91
CA GLY A 357 -5.13 9.02 10.62
C GLY A 357 -5.23 7.52 10.33
N GLU A 358 -6.15 6.78 10.95
CA GLU A 358 -6.41 5.35 10.69
C GLU A 358 -7.23 5.17 9.39
N THR A 359 -6.72 5.70 8.27
CA THR A 359 -7.50 5.86 7.04
C THR A 359 -6.68 5.78 5.75
N ASN A 360 -7.31 5.22 4.72
CA ASN A 360 -6.80 5.29 3.35
C ASN A 360 -7.03 6.66 2.70
N TRP A 361 -7.87 7.56 3.23
CA TRP A 361 -8.14 8.88 2.60
C TRP A 361 -6.95 9.88 2.67
N ASN A 362 -7.08 10.99 1.94
CA ASN A 362 -6.07 12.06 1.80
C ASN A 362 -6.74 13.41 1.50
N GLY A 363 -6.56 14.41 2.37
CA GLY A 363 -7.14 15.74 2.22
C GLY A 363 -8.62 15.82 2.58
N HIS A 364 -9.06 15.04 3.57
CA HIS A 364 -10.41 15.05 4.09
C HIS A 364 -10.38 15.22 5.63
N GLU A 365 -11.52 15.56 6.24
CA GLU A 365 -11.66 15.78 7.69
C GLU A 365 -11.30 14.55 8.57
N VAL A 366 -10.99 13.41 7.94
CA VAL A 366 -10.61 12.15 8.59
C VAL A 366 -9.09 12.01 8.78
N ASP A 367 -8.28 12.34 7.78
CA ASP A 367 -6.82 12.33 7.90
C ASP A 367 -6.29 13.65 8.51
N GLU A 368 -7.04 14.74 8.40
CA GLU A 368 -6.77 15.99 9.16
C GLU A 368 -6.83 15.80 10.70
N ASN A 369 -7.41 14.71 11.22
CA ASN A 369 -7.34 14.40 12.65
C ASN A 369 -5.89 14.26 13.16
N LEU A 370 -4.93 13.93 12.29
CA LEU A 370 -3.51 13.96 12.62
C LEU A 370 -3.03 15.37 12.99
N ILE A 371 -3.45 16.38 12.22
CA ILE A 371 -3.13 17.80 12.48
C ILE A 371 -3.74 18.20 13.83
N ASP A 372 -5.00 17.84 14.04
CA ASP A 372 -5.72 18.21 15.25
C ASP A 372 -5.16 17.53 16.51
N ALA A 373 -4.73 16.26 16.43
CA ALA A 373 -4.03 15.57 17.51
C ALA A 373 -2.69 16.24 17.86
N VAL A 374 -1.90 16.63 16.85
CA VAL A 374 -0.60 17.33 17.05
C VAL A 374 -0.77 18.74 17.63
N LEU A 375 -1.88 19.42 17.33
CA LEU A 375 -2.20 20.75 17.86
C LEU A 375 -2.84 20.71 19.27
N LEU A 376 -3.64 19.68 19.56
CA LEU A 376 -4.14 19.36 20.90
C LEU A 376 -3.02 18.80 21.83
N ASN A 377 -1.79 18.68 21.33
CA ASN A 377 -0.61 18.14 22.01
C ASN A 377 -0.84 16.72 22.55
N ALA A 378 -1.40 15.85 21.70
CA ALA A 378 -1.41 14.42 21.95
C ALA A 378 0.03 13.90 22.15
N LYS A 379 0.23 13.12 23.21
CA LYS A 379 1.54 12.57 23.58
C LYS A 379 1.94 11.40 22.68
N ARG A 380 0.95 10.64 22.21
CA ARG A 380 1.07 9.58 21.20
C ARG A 380 -0.12 9.62 20.25
N ILE A 381 0.07 9.12 19.04
CA ILE A 381 -0.94 9.02 17.98
C ILE A 381 -1.23 7.54 17.72
N GLY A 382 -2.48 7.13 17.87
CA GLY A 382 -2.96 5.79 17.52
C GLY A 382 -2.91 5.57 16.00
N HIS A 383 -2.24 4.50 15.57
CA HIS A 383 -2.00 4.06 14.18
C HIS A 383 -1.17 5.00 13.31
N GLY A 384 -1.56 6.27 13.17
CA GLY A 384 -0.87 7.28 12.35
C GLY A 384 -0.75 6.91 10.86
N PHE A 385 -1.56 5.99 10.35
CA PHE A 385 -1.38 5.33 9.04
C PHE A 385 -1.31 6.35 7.87
N ALA A 386 -2.11 7.41 7.92
CA ALA A 386 -2.14 8.47 6.92
C ALA A 386 -0.98 9.51 7.03
N LEU A 387 -0.12 9.46 8.05
CA LEU A 387 0.89 10.52 8.31
C LEU A 387 1.90 10.71 7.17
N ILE A 388 2.20 9.65 6.41
CA ILE A 388 3.07 9.71 5.22
C ILE A 388 2.55 10.67 4.12
N LYS A 389 1.26 11.03 4.19
CA LYS A 389 0.57 11.93 3.23
C LYS A 389 0.70 13.41 3.61
N HIS A 390 1.20 13.70 4.83
CA HIS A 390 1.31 15.04 5.42
C HIS A 390 2.78 15.34 5.79
N PRO A 391 3.65 15.68 4.81
CA PRO A 391 5.09 15.82 5.04
C PRO A 391 5.48 16.96 5.99
N LYS A 392 4.81 18.14 5.97
CA LYS A 392 5.05 19.18 7.00
C LYS A 392 4.56 18.71 8.37
N LEU A 393 3.48 17.94 8.45
CA LEU A 393 3.07 17.38 9.74
C LEU A 393 4.05 16.35 10.28
N MET A 394 4.59 15.48 9.42
CA MET A 394 5.59 14.47 9.79
C MET A 394 6.90 15.10 10.29
N GLU A 395 7.34 16.22 9.70
CA GLU A 395 8.41 17.08 10.26
C GLU A 395 8.08 17.48 11.71
N ILE A 396 6.87 17.99 11.98
CA ILE A 396 6.44 18.42 13.33
C ILE A 396 6.35 17.24 14.32
N VAL A 397 5.91 16.06 13.87
CA VAL A 397 5.87 14.83 14.70
C VAL A 397 7.29 14.42 15.09
N LYS A 398 8.26 14.44 14.17
CA LYS A 398 9.67 14.16 14.43
C LYS A 398 10.30 15.22 15.35
N GLU A 399 10.06 16.52 15.09
CA GLU A 399 10.52 17.66 15.91
C GLU A 399 9.99 17.59 17.36
N LYS A 400 8.68 17.35 17.55
CA LYS A 400 8.04 17.24 18.87
C LYS A 400 8.31 15.90 19.59
N LYS A 401 8.93 14.92 18.92
CA LYS A 401 9.04 13.52 19.37
C LYS A 401 7.69 12.85 19.73
N ILE A 402 6.62 13.17 19.01
CA ILE A 402 5.32 12.50 19.19
C ILE A 402 5.46 11.07 18.63
N VAL A 403 5.09 10.06 19.43
CA VAL A 403 5.18 8.66 19.01
C VAL A 403 3.94 8.22 18.24
N VAL A 404 4.17 7.47 17.16
CA VAL A 404 3.12 6.72 16.46
C VAL A 404 3.02 5.30 17.02
N GLU A 405 1.82 4.91 17.44
CA GLU A 405 1.49 3.56 17.93
C GLU A 405 1.04 2.70 16.73
N VAL A 406 1.96 1.92 16.14
CA VAL A 406 1.68 1.14 14.93
C VAL A 406 1.15 -0.25 15.29
N SER A 407 0.01 -0.62 14.69
CA SER A 407 -0.71 -1.89 14.93
C SER A 407 -0.92 -2.66 13.61
N PRO A 408 0.12 -3.33 13.06
CA PRO A 408 0.13 -3.91 11.72
C PRO A 408 -1.05 -4.83 11.40
N ILE A 409 -1.38 -5.76 12.31
CA ILE A 409 -2.39 -6.78 12.05
C ILE A 409 -3.78 -6.15 11.99
N SER A 410 -4.08 -5.19 12.87
CA SER A 410 -5.31 -4.39 12.82
C SER A 410 -5.47 -3.70 11.46
N ASN A 411 -4.45 -2.95 11.02
CA ASN A 411 -4.50 -2.20 9.76
C ASN A 411 -4.66 -3.13 8.52
N GLN A 412 -4.18 -4.37 8.58
CA GLN A 412 -4.41 -5.37 7.51
C GLN A 412 -5.81 -6.05 7.60
N VAL A 413 -6.28 -6.37 8.80
CA VAL A 413 -7.57 -7.03 9.01
C VAL A 413 -8.74 -6.07 8.69
N LEU A 414 -8.62 -4.81 9.11
CA LEU A 414 -9.56 -3.72 8.82
C LEU A 414 -9.46 -3.15 7.37
N LYS A 415 -8.59 -3.74 6.53
CA LYS A 415 -8.48 -3.48 5.07
C LYS A 415 -7.94 -2.10 4.70
N LEU A 416 -7.02 -1.54 5.48
CA LEU A 416 -6.19 -0.42 5.02
C LEU A 416 -5.11 -0.94 4.06
N VAL A 417 -4.33 -1.94 4.46
CA VAL A 417 -3.25 -2.55 3.65
C VAL A 417 -3.49 -4.05 3.39
N GLY A 418 -2.94 -4.58 2.28
CA GLY A 418 -3.05 -6.00 1.91
C GLY A 418 -1.78 -6.84 2.09
N ASP A 419 -0.62 -6.23 1.85
CA ASP A 419 0.74 -6.80 1.91
C ASP A 419 1.57 -5.87 2.82
N MET A 420 2.12 -6.38 3.92
CA MET A 420 2.81 -5.54 4.93
C MET A 420 4.00 -4.75 4.36
N ARG A 421 4.56 -5.20 3.23
CA ARG A 421 5.65 -4.51 2.52
C ARG A 421 5.26 -3.15 1.94
N ASN A 422 3.96 -2.87 1.86
CA ASN A 422 3.39 -1.57 1.50
C ASN A 422 2.81 -0.81 2.71
N HIS A 423 3.05 -1.26 3.94
CA HIS A 423 2.57 -0.54 5.12
C HIS A 423 3.35 0.79 5.27
N PRO A 424 2.67 1.95 5.43
CA PRO A 424 3.30 3.27 5.36
C PRO A 424 4.40 3.48 6.42
N ALA A 425 4.33 2.76 7.54
CA ALA A 425 5.38 2.74 8.55
C ALA A 425 6.76 2.24 8.06
N ALA A 426 6.87 1.63 6.87
CA ALA A 426 8.17 1.39 6.24
C ALA A 426 8.98 2.69 6.07
N HIS A 427 8.31 3.79 5.70
CA HIS A 427 8.94 5.13 5.63
C HIS A 427 9.24 5.70 7.03
N PHE A 428 8.39 5.42 8.03
CA PHE A 428 8.64 5.84 9.41
C PHE A 428 9.91 5.16 9.97
N PHE A 429 10.13 3.88 9.64
CA PHE A 429 11.37 3.17 10.01
C PHE A 429 12.59 3.58 9.18
N ALA A 430 12.39 3.92 7.89
CA ALA A 430 13.44 4.45 7.03
C ALA A 430 13.95 5.83 7.48
N THR A 431 13.06 6.66 8.04
CA THR A 431 13.36 8.04 8.49
C THR A 431 13.61 8.16 10.00
N ASN A 432 13.75 7.03 10.70
CA ASN A 432 13.93 6.95 12.17
C ASN A 432 12.90 7.79 12.97
N LEU A 433 11.62 7.72 12.57
CA LEU A 433 10.52 8.39 13.27
C LEU A 433 10.24 7.68 14.61
N PRO A 434 9.85 8.40 15.69
CA PRO A 434 9.46 7.77 16.95
C PRO A 434 8.24 6.85 16.79
N VAL A 435 8.47 5.54 16.88
CA VAL A 435 7.45 4.49 16.72
C VAL A 435 7.51 3.50 17.88
N VAL A 436 6.35 3.00 18.27
CA VAL A 436 6.17 1.77 19.08
C VAL A 436 5.27 0.80 18.32
N ILE A 437 5.48 -0.50 18.50
CA ILE A 437 4.54 -1.53 18.02
C ILE A 437 3.51 -1.83 19.11
N SER A 438 2.28 -2.06 18.70
CA SER A 438 1.17 -2.51 19.56
C SER A 438 0.24 -3.45 18.79
N ASN A 439 -0.76 -3.99 19.47
CA ASN A 439 -1.52 -5.18 19.04
C ASN A 439 -3.04 -4.95 18.91
N ASP A 440 -3.56 -3.88 19.51
CA ASP A 440 -4.93 -3.41 19.33
C ASP A 440 -5.99 -4.37 19.94
N ASP A 441 -6.55 -5.26 19.12
CA ASP A 441 -7.60 -6.24 19.46
C ASP A 441 -7.16 -7.69 19.13
N PRO A 442 -6.03 -8.18 19.69
CA PRO A 442 -5.40 -9.43 19.22
C PRO A 442 -6.31 -10.66 19.29
N GLY A 443 -7.23 -10.71 20.26
CA GLY A 443 -8.21 -11.79 20.39
C GLY A 443 -9.16 -11.92 19.19
N PHE A 444 -9.57 -10.78 18.59
CA PHE A 444 -10.40 -10.76 17.38
C PHE A 444 -9.59 -11.08 16.11
N TRP A 445 -8.31 -10.70 16.10
CA TRP A 445 -7.35 -11.04 15.04
C TRP A 445 -6.89 -12.50 15.06
N GLY A 446 -7.15 -13.24 16.14
CA GLY A 446 -6.60 -14.59 16.34
C GLY A 446 -5.10 -14.61 16.64
N ALA A 447 -4.56 -13.50 17.12
CA ALA A 447 -3.21 -13.37 17.70
C ALA A 447 -3.29 -13.52 19.24
N THR A 448 -2.14 -13.59 19.93
CA THR A 448 -2.09 -13.51 21.41
C THR A 448 -0.84 -12.77 21.88
N GLY A 449 -1.01 -11.86 22.84
CA GLY A 449 0.06 -10.95 23.22
C GLY A 449 0.37 -9.93 22.12
N LEU A 450 1.64 -9.59 21.96
CA LEU A 450 2.21 -8.53 21.13
C LEU A 450 3.22 -9.06 20.08
N SER A 451 3.68 -10.32 20.21
CA SER A 451 4.72 -10.90 19.36
C SER A 451 4.36 -11.06 17.88
N HIS A 452 3.07 -11.19 17.54
CA HIS A 452 2.65 -11.29 16.12
C HIS A 452 2.87 -9.97 15.39
N ASP A 453 2.44 -8.84 15.97
CA ASP A 453 2.68 -7.51 15.41
C ASP A 453 4.17 -7.15 15.36
N TYR A 454 4.98 -7.57 16.35
CA TYR A 454 6.43 -7.44 16.29
C TYR A 454 7.06 -8.25 15.14
N TYR A 455 6.56 -9.46 14.85
CA TYR A 455 7.00 -10.24 13.68
C TYR A 455 6.61 -9.54 12.37
N GLU A 456 5.35 -9.12 12.22
CA GLU A 456 4.88 -8.45 10.99
C GLU A 456 5.65 -7.14 10.75
N ALA A 457 5.95 -6.37 11.80
CA ALA A 457 6.80 -5.19 11.71
C ALA A 457 8.26 -5.53 11.33
N PHE A 458 8.91 -6.45 12.06
CA PHE A 458 10.35 -6.74 11.90
C PHE A 458 10.70 -7.51 10.61
N VAL A 459 9.75 -8.29 10.09
CA VAL A 459 9.93 -9.10 8.86
C VAL A 459 9.26 -8.45 7.65
N GLY A 460 8.04 -7.91 7.82
CA GLY A 460 7.19 -7.45 6.72
C GLY A 460 7.30 -5.96 6.38
N ILE A 461 7.53 -5.09 7.37
CA ILE A 461 7.47 -3.61 7.20
C ILE A 461 8.87 -2.99 7.21
N MET A 462 9.71 -3.37 8.18
CA MET A 462 11.09 -2.89 8.29
C MET A 462 11.98 -3.47 7.19
N SER A 463 13.11 -2.80 6.92
CA SER A 463 14.12 -3.29 5.98
C SER A 463 14.58 -4.72 6.33
N ARG A 464 14.89 -5.51 5.31
CA ARG A 464 15.65 -6.77 5.45
C ARG A 464 16.97 -6.56 6.20
N LYS A 465 17.53 -5.34 6.19
CA LYS A 465 18.74 -4.92 6.92
C LYS A 465 18.53 -4.62 8.42
N THR A 466 17.31 -4.36 8.90
CA THR A 466 17.09 -4.08 10.34
C THR A 466 17.30 -5.32 11.20
N ASP A 467 17.86 -5.12 12.40
CA ASP A 467 18.37 -6.20 13.24
C ASP A 467 18.00 -6.05 14.74
N LEU A 468 18.72 -6.71 15.64
CA LEU A 468 18.46 -6.68 17.09
C LEU A 468 18.40 -5.26 17.66
N ARG A 469 19.12 -4.28 17.06
CA ARG A 469 19.03 -2.87 17.45
C ARG A 469 17.62 -2.31 17.34
N SER A 470 16.93 -2.60 16.23
CA SER A 470 15.58 -2.10 15.95
C SER A 470 14.55 -2.70 16.92
N LEU A 471 14.72 -3.98 17.27
CA LEU A 471 13.90 -4.64 18.30
C LEU A 471 14.15 -4.07 19.70
N LYS A 472 15.42 -3.84 20.05
CA LYS A 472 15.84 -3.19 21.31
C LYS A 472 15.28 -1.77 21.41
N ARG A 473 15.33 -1.01 20.31
CA ARG A 473 14.74 0.34 20.16
C ARG A 473 13.21 0.34 20.33
N LEU A 474 12.47 -0.59 19.73
CA LEU A 474 11.02 -0.70 19.94
C LEU A 474 10.66 -0.90 21.42
N ALA A 475 11.35 -1.83 22.10
CA ALA A 475 11.10 -2.11 23.51
C ALA A 475 11.45 -0.91 24.41
N LEU A 476 12.57 -0.22 24.15
CA LEU A 476 12.96 1.00 24.86
C LEU A 476 11.98 2.16 24.61
N ASN A 477 11.56 2.40 23.37
CA ASN A 477 10.57 3.42 23.04
C ASN A 477 9.24 3.19 23.77
N SER A 478 8.83 1.93 23.97
CA SER A 478 7.64 1.61 24.75
C SER A 478 7.75 2.10 26.20
N ILE A 479 8.95 2.07 26.79
CA ILE A 479 9.22 2.54 28.15
C ILE A 479 9.37 4.07 28.18
N GLU A 480 10.15 4.66 27.26
CA GLU A 480 10.42 6.11 27.18
C GLU A 480 9.13 6.92 27.02
N HIS A 481 8.25 6.50 26.10
CA HIS A 481 7.02 7.22 25.76
C HIS A 481 5.78 6.73 26.52
N SER A 482 5.99 5.86 27.51
CA SER A 482 4.94 5.39 28.43
C SER A 482 4.38 6.50 29.31
N SER A 483 3.26 6.19 29.95
CA SER A 483 2.59 6.98 30.99
C SER A 483 2.94 6.51 32.40
N LEU A 484 4.09 5.83 32.53
CA LEU A 484 4.68 5.49 33.82
C LEU A 484 5.22 6.75 34.50
N SER A 485 4.98 6.88 35.80
CA SER A 485 5.70 7.81 36.67
C SER A 485 7.21 7.51 36.64
N ASP A 486 8.06 8.47 36.99
CA ASP A 486 9.52 8.28 36.90
C ASP A 486 10.02 7.10 37.76
N LYS A 487 9.33 6.81 38.87
CA LYS A 487 9.59 5.63 39.71
C LYS A 487 9.22 4.33 39.01
N GLU A 488 8.03 4.25 38.41
CA GLU A 488 7.59 3.07 37.65
C GLU A 488 8.46 2.87 36.40
N ARG A 489 8.91 3.95 35.75
CA ARG A 489 9.80 3.88 34.59
C ARG A 489 11.18 3.35 34.96
N ALA A 490 11.78 3.82 36.05
CA ALA A 490 13.05 3.27 36.56
C ALA A 490 12.94 1.77 36.91
N LEU A 491 11.80 1.34 37.50
CA LEU A 491 11.53 -0.08 37.75
C LEU A 491 11.34 -0.88 36.43
N ALA A 492 10.68 -0.30 35.43
CA ALA A 492 10.54 -0.89 34.09
C ALA A 492 11.88 -1.04 33.37
N GLU A 493 12.76 -0.03 33.44
CA GLU A 493 14.10 -0.05 32.86
C GLU A 493 15.00 -1.10 33.53
N GLU A 494 14.98 -1.20 34.87
CA GLU A 494 15.75 -2.21 35.59
C GLU A 494 15.23 -3.63 35.30
N ALA A 495 13.91 -3.85 35.38
CA ALA A 495 13.28 -5.14 35.09
C ALA A 495 13.53 -5.58 33.65
N TRP A 496 13.36 -4.66 32.68
CA TRP A 496 13.62 -4.94 31.27
C TRP A 496 15.09 -5.24 31.02
N THR A 497 16.02 -4.46 31.57
CA THR A 497 17.47 -4.69 31.41
C THR A 497 17.87 -6.07 31.93
N ARG A 498 17.26 -6.52 33.04
CA ARG A 498 17.47 -7.86 33.62
C ARG A 498 16.90 -8.96 32.71
N ARG A 499 15.66 -8.82 32.24
CA ARG A 499 15.01 -9.75 31.28
C ARG A 499 15.79 -9.83 29.97
N TRP A 500 16.25 -8.70 29.45
CA TRP A 500 16.92 -8.58 28.15
C TRP A 500 18.26 -9.31 28.12
N LYS A 501 19.07 -9.18 29.19
CA LYS A 501 20.33 -9.93 29.32
C LYS A 501 20.12 -11.44 29.42
N THR A 502 19.02 -11.89 30.05
CA THR A 502 18.62 -13.31 30.03
C THR A 502 18.22 -13.77 28.64
N PHE A 503 17.42 -12.98 27.93
CA PHE A 503 16.96 -13.24 26.56
C PHE A 503 18.12 -13.33 25.55
N VAL A 504 19.06 -12.38 25.57
CA VAL A 504 20.29 -12.38 24.75
C VAL A 504 21.08 -13.67 24.95
N ARG A 505 21.29 -14.08 26.21
CA ARG A 505 21.99 -15.33 26.55
C ARG A 505 21.22 -16.57 26.10
N GLN A 506 19.90 -16.57 26.22
CA GLN A 506 19.08 -17.68 25.76
C GLN A 506 19.19 -17.86 24.24
N ILE A 507 19.14 -16.79 23.43
CA ILE A 507 19.35 -16.89 21.97
C ILE A 507 20.68 -17.58 21.64
N ILE A 508 21.76 -17.23 22.36
CA ILE A 508 23.08 -17.81 22.14
C ILE A 508 23.09 -19.30 22.54
N MET A 509 22.49 -19.64 23.69
CA MET A 509 22.48 -21.00 24.24
C MET A 509 21.59 -21.98 23.47
N ASP A 510 20.47 -21.49 22.92
CA ASP A 510 19.49 -22.26 22.15
C ASP A 510 19.85 -22.36 20.64
N SER A 511 21.04 -21.87 20.24
CA SER A 511 21.51 -21.91 18.84
C SER A 511 22.24 -23.21 18.48
N ASP A 512 21.97 -23.73 17.28
CA ASP A 512 22.61 -24.95 16.75
C ASP A 512 24.14 -24.78 16.54
N ASP A 513 24.60 -23.54 16.30
CA ASP A 513 26.02 -23.18 16.07
C ASP A 513 26.87 -23.11 17.36
N ARG A 514 26.42 -23.76 18.45
CA ARG A 514 26.98 -23.59 19.80
C ARG A 514 28.48 -23.86 19.92
N GLU A 515 29.02 -24.81 19.15
CA GLU A 515 30.46 -25.14 19.18
C GLU A 515 31.32 -24.13 18.41
N THR A 516 30.84 -23.62 17.28
CA THR A 516 31.55 -22.58 16.50
C THR A 516 31.49 -21.22 17.20
N LEU A 517 30.32 -20.83 17.73
CA LEU A 517 30.15 -19.59 18.50
C LEU A 517 30.89 -19.61 19.85
N SER A 518 31.07 -20.77 20.46
CA SER A 518 31.95 -20.95 21.62
C SER A 518 33.39 -20.50 21.31
N SER A 519 33.92 -20.84 20.12
CA SER A 519 35.32 -20.55 19.76
C SER A 519 35.63 -19.05 19.61
N SER A 520 34.65 -18.24 19.21
CA SER A 520 34.76 -16.77 19.17
C SER A 520 34.50 -16.15 20.54
N TYR A 521 33.47 -16.60 21.25
CA TYR A 521 33.12 -16.13 22.61
C TYR A 521 34.28 -16.28 23.61
N TYR A 522 35.04 -17.39 23.55
CA TYR A 522 36.24 -17.56 24.40
C TYR A 522 37.48 -16.77 23.94
N ARG A 523 37.56 -16.31 22.68
CA ARG A 523 38.66 -15.45 22.22
C ARG A 523 38.54 -14.00 22.74
N VAL A 524 37.33 -13.47 22.85
CA VAL A 524 37.07 -12.10 23.34
C VAL A 524 37.45 -11.94 24.83
N ARG A 525 37.40 -13.03 25.62
CA ARG A 525 37.69 -13.00 27.07
C ARG A 525 39.17 -13.20 27.47
N ALA A 526 40.12 -13.17 26.54
CA ALA A 526 41.55 -13.24 26.86
C ALA A 526 42.08 -11.92 27.45
N PRO A 527 42.47 -11.83 28.74
CA PRO A 527 42.90 -10.56 29.33
C PRO A 527 44.34 -10.22 28.94
N SER A 528 44.55 -9.13 28.21
CA SER A 528 45.87 -8.58 27.90
C SER A 528 46.48 -7.89 29.12
N SER A 529 46.97 -8.69 30.07
CA SER A 529 47.76 -8.17 31.20
C SER A 529 49.14 -7.69 30.72
N SER A 530 49.59 -6.56 31.28
CA SER A 530 50.78 -5.77 30.89
C SER A 530 50.73 -5.11 29.50
N PHE A 531 50.75 -3.78 29.49
CA PHE A 531 52.03 -3.10 29.20
C PHE A 531 52.10 -1.71 29.86
N THR A 532 53.31 -1.23 30.12
CA THR A 532 53.57 0.10 30.68
C THR A 532 53.95 1.12 29.61
N SER A 533 53.85 2.41 29.98
CA SER A 533 54.20 3.64 29.26
C SER A 533 55.14 3.60 28.04
N ARG A 534 54.83 4.47 27.06
CA ARG A 534 55.71 5.23 26.11
C ARG A 534 55.60 4.91 24.60
N ALA A 535 54.83 5.78 23.93
CA ALA A 535 55.30 6.67 22.84
C ALA A 535 55.70 6.14 21.43
N ARG A 536 54.94 6.65 20.43
CA ARG A 536 55.37 7.16 19.10
C ARG A 536 55.89 6.18 17.99
N LYS A 537 55.40 6.45 16.76
CA LYS A 537 55.98 6.17 15.41
C LYS A 537 55.93 4.70 14.90
N SER A 538 55.06 4.32 13.97
CA SER A 538 55.04 4.58 12.49
C SER A 538 55.95 3.64 11.66
N PHE A 539 55.50 3.29 10.43
CA PHE A 539 56.19 2.47 9.39
C PHE A 539 56.35 0.96 9.71
N TYR A 540 56.43 0.00 8.76
CA TYR A 540 55.85 -0.18 7.41
C TYR A 540 56.27 -1.60 6.90
N TRP A 541 55.50 -2.21 5.99
CA TRP A 541 55.93 -3.20 4.97
C TRP A 541 56.37 -4.65 5.32
N ARG A 542 56.06 -5.54 4.35
CA ARG A 542 56.76 -6.79 3.93
C ARG A 542 56.62 -8.10 4.73
N GLU A 543 56.74 -9.29 4.12
CA GLU A 543 56.45 -9.82 2.76
C GLU A 543 56.77 -11.34 2.73
N LEU A 544 56.10 -12.12 1.86
CA LEU A 544 56.52 -13.47 1.39
C LEU A 544 56.59 -14.58 2.49
N LEU A 545 56.61 -15.90 2.20
CA LEU A 545 56.61 -16.67 0.94
C LEU A 545 55.81 -18.00 1.11
N ILE A 546 55.35 -18.50 -0.04
CA ILE A 546 54.83 -19.83 -0.43
C ILE A 546 55.24 -21.06 0.43
N ASP A 547 54.33 -22.03 0.51
CA ASP A 547 54.68 -23.47 0.42
C ASP A 547 53.67 -24.23 -0.49
N VAL A 548 54.03 -25.40 -1.06
CA VAL A 548 53.27 -26.10 -2.13
C VAL A 548 53.29 -27.63 -1.99
N GLU A 549 52.14 -28.29 -2.16
CA GLU A 549 51.87 -29.57 -2.87
C GLU A 549 50.39 -29.98 -2.62
N TYR A 550 49.53 -30.50 -3.50
CA TYR A 550 49.49 -31.40 -4.68
C TYR A 550 48.85 -32.80 -4.40
N ALA A 551 48.10 -33.28 -5.40
CA ALA A 551 47.13 -34.41 -5.44
C ALA A 551 47.58 -35.78 -4.82
N SER A 552 46.71 -36.79 -4.58
CA SER A 552 46.03 -37.57 -5.65
C SER A 552 45.21 -38.82 -5.20
N TYR A 553 44.16 -39.18 -5.98
CA TYR A 553 43.65 -40.55 -6.30
C TYR A 553 42.92 -41.44 -5.25
N TRP A 554 42.07 -42.44 -5.56
CA TRP A 554 41.04 -42.71 -6.65
C TRP A 554 40.28 -44.06 -6.36
N THR A 555 38.93 -44.15 -6.55
CA THR A 555 38.08 -45.41 -6.73
C THR A 555 37.95 -46.47 -5.58
N HIS A 556 36.97 -47.43 -5.50
CA HIS A 556 35.90 -47.96 -6.40
C HIS A 556 34.75 -48.73 -5.65
N LEU A 557 33.74 -49.27 -6.39
CA LEU A 557 32.60 -50.19 -6.02
C LEU A 557 31.46 -49.57 -5.16
N ALA A 558 30.14 -49.68 -5.41
CA ALA A 558 29.21 -50.65 -6.08
C ALA A 558 28.91 -51.92 -5.23
N LEU A 559 27.68 -52.46 -5.08
CA LEU A 559 26.35 -52.35 -5.74
C LEU A 559 25.26 -51.91 -4.68
N GLU A 560 23.93 -51.85 -4.85
CA GLU A 560 22.94 -52.53 -5.72
C GLU A 560 21.77 -51.62 -6.17
N SER A 561 21.00 -52.12 -7.14
CA SER A 561 19.79 -51.52 -7.70
C SER A 561 18.54 -52.34 -7.36
N GLN A 562 17.42 -51.69 -7.05
CA GLN A 562 16.09 -52.24 -7.32
C GLN A 562 15.19 -51.23 -8.03
N SER A 563 14.54 -51.71 -9.09
CA SER A 563 13.57 -51.02 -9.93
C SER A 563 12.14 -51.27 -9.44
N PHE A 564 11.22 -50.35 -9.72
CA PHE A 564 9.86 -50.74 -10.05
C PHE A 564 9.33 -49.87 -11.20
N ASP A 565 8.63 -50.52 -12.13
CA ASP A 565 8.17 -49.96 -13.40
C ASP A 565 6.66 -49.61 -13.31
N PRO A 566 6.12 -48.66 -14.11
CA PRO A 566 4.74 -48.22 -14.00
C PRO A 566 3.82 -48.90 -15.03
N GLU A 567 2.81 -49.64 -14.58
CA GLU A 567 1.73 -50.12 -15.46
C GLU A 567 0.34 -49.56 -15.11
N GLN A 568 -0.43 -49.38 -16.18
CA GLN A 568 -1.80 -48.87 -16.26
C GLN A 568 -2.78 -50.09 -16.40
N PRO A 569 -4.13 -49.97 -16.54
CA PRO A 569 -4.79 -49.09 -17.50
C PRO A 569 -6.19 -48.54 -17.15
N CYS A 570 -6.73 -47.83 -18.14
CA CYS A 570 -8.07 -47.31 -18.32
C CYS A 570 -9.24 -48.26 -17.99
N ASP A 571 -10.41 -47.68 -17.79
CA ASP A 571 -11.55 -48.03 -18.65
C ASP A 571 -12.45 -46.80 -18.94
N THR A 572 -13.14 -46.75 -20.09
CA THR A 572 -13.81 -45.52 -20.56
C THR A 572 -15.08 -45.75 -21.40
N LEU A 573 -16.15 -44.99 -21.11
CA LEU A 573 -17.26 -44.59 -22.02
C LEU A 573 -18.21 -45.66 -22.62
N PHE A 574 -19.53 -45.38 -22.55
CA PHE A 574 -20.51 -45.25 -23.68
C PHE A 574 -21.95 -45.23 -23.07
N ILE A 575 -22.70 -44.10 -23.09
CA ILE A 575 -23.57 -43.52 -24.16
C ILE A 575 -25.03 -44.05 -24.21
N LEU A 576 -26.00 -43.13 -24.02
CA LEU A 576 -27.20 -42.79 -24.84
C LEU A 576 -28.03 -41.73 -24.04
N ALA A 577 -28.30 -40.51 -24.52
CA ALA A 577 -29.37 -40.09 -25.47
C ALA A 577 -30.81 -40.32 -24.92
N SER A 578 -31.79 -39.40 -25.00
CA SER A 578 -31.99 -38.11 -25.72
C SER A 578 -33.10 -37.28 -25.00
N SER A 579 -33.73 -36.16 -25.45
CA SER A 579 -33.79 -35.44 -26.74
C SER A 579 -34.07 -33.92 -26.62
N ARG A 580 -35.33 -33.46 -26.60
CA ARG A 580 -35.79 -32.04 -26.66
C ARG A 580 -37.22 -31.86 -26.10
N ALA A 581 -37.54 -30.72 -25.46
CA ALA A 581 -38.75 -29.90 -25.72
C ALA A 581 -38.87 -28.65 -24.81
N PHE A 582 -39.26 -27.51 -25.40
CA PHE A 582 -39.93 -26.37 -24.75
C PHE A 582 -41.46 -26.62 -24.79
N PRO A 583 -42.28 -26.07 -23.86
CA PRO A 583 -42.87 -24.74 -24.13
C PRO A 583 -43.19 -23.82 -22.92
N ALA A 584 -43.08 -22.52 -23.21
CA ALA A 584 -43.82 -21.33 -22.73
C ALA A 584 -44.68 -21.31 -21.43
N VAL A 585 -44.35 -20.32 -20.58
CA VAL A 585 -45.23 -19.26 -19.99
C VAL A 585 -46.42 -19.63 -19.08
N TYR A 586 -46.36 -19.22 -17.80
CA TYR A 586 -47.27 -18.22 -17.20
C TYR A 586 -46.68 -17.53 -15.94
N LEU A 587 -47.42 -16.61 -15.31
CA LEU A 587 -46.96 -15.57 -14.37
C LEU A 587 -47.46 -15.72 -12.91
N ALA A 588 -46.79 -15.00 -11.99
CA ALA A 588 -47.16 -14.67 -10.60
C ALA A 588 -47.08 -15.82 -9.55
N SER A 589 -46.74 -15.59 -8.27
CA SER A 589 -47.10 -14.44 -7.43
C SER A 589 -46.10 -14.04 -6.31
N THR A 590 -45.92 -12.72 -6.19
CA THR A 590 -45.74 -11.88 -4.97
C THR A 590 -45.21 -12.48 -3.64
N ALA A 591 -44.09 -11.94 -3.16
CA ALA A 591 -43.75 -11.90 -1.73
C ALA A 591 -44.33 -10.62 -1.07
N SER A 592 -44.99 -10.76 0.08
CA SER A 592 -45.73 -9.67 0.75
C SER A 592 -44.97 -9.05 1.93
N TYR A 593 -44.45 -7.83 1.74
CA TYR A 593 -44.02 -6.97 2.86
C TYR A 593 -45.23 -6.22 3.44
N SER A 594 -45.28 -6.06 4.77
CA SER A 594 -46.43 -5.48 5.46
C SER A 594 -46.40 -3.94 5.46
N TYR A 595 -47.48 -3.32 4.97
CA TYR A 595 -47.61 -1.86 4.82
C TYR A 595 -47.49 -1.05 6.13
N ALA A 596 -47.67 -1.68 7.30
CA ALA A 596 -47.87 -0.99 8.58
C ALA A 596 -46.68 -0.12 9.03
N GLN A 597 -45.43 -0.50 8.73
CA GLN A 597 -44.25 0.27 9.15
C GLN A 597 -44.02 1.53 8.30
N LEU A 598 -44.46 1.54 7.04
CA LEU A 598 -44.26 2.68 6.15
C LEU A 598 -45.08 3.91 6.60
N HIS A 599 -46.31 3.68 7.07
CA HIS A 599 -47.20 4.75 7.52
C HIS A 599 -46.65 5.51 8.73
N VAL A 600 -45.98 4.85 9.68
CA VAL A 600 -45.42 5.54 10.86
C VAL A 600 -44.30 6.51 10.44
N TYR A 601 -43.41 6.09 9.55
CA TYR A 601 -42.35 6.96 8.99
C TYR A 601 -42.93 8.15 8.21
N VAL A 602 -43.95 7.89 7.37
CA VAL A 602 -44.62 8.95 6.60
C VAL A 602 -45.36 9.94 7.51
N ILE A 603 -46.03 9.48 8.57
CA ILE A 603 -46.73 10.36 9.52
C ILE A 603 -45.74 11.24 10.32
N VAL A 604 -44.60 10.68 10.75
CA VAL A 604 -43.55 11.47 11.42
C VAL A 604 -42.94 12.51 10.47
N MET A 605 -42.65 12.14 9.21
CA MET A 605 -42.21 13.10 8.18
C MET A 605 -43.24 14.20 7.95
N LEU A 606 -44.53 13.87 7.79
CA LEU A 606 -45.60 14.84 7.59
C LEU A 606 -45.77 15.79 8.79
N LEU A 607 -45.55 15.32 10.02
CA LEU A 607 -45.56 16.17 11.22
C LEU A 607 -44.37 17.15 11.24
N VAL A 608 -43.17 16.70 10.88
CA VAL A 608 -41.98 17.58 10.79
C VAL A 608 -42.16 18.61 9.68
N VAL A 609 -42.66 18.22 8.51
CA VAL A 609 -42.97 19.12 7.39
C VAL A 609 -44.08 20.11 7.75
N ALA A 610 -45.16 19.67 8.40
CA ALA A 610 -46.22 20.56 8.87
C ALA A 610 -45.70 21.59 9.89
N THR A 611 -44.82 21.18 10.81
CA THR A 611 -44.19 22.09 11.78
C THR A 611 -43.30 23.12 11.09
N ALA A 612 -42.46 22.69 10.13
CA ALA A 612 -41.61 23.59 9.36
C ALA A 612 -42.41 24.62 8.54
N ILE A 613 -43.48 24.18 7.86
CA ILE A 613 -44.39 25.06 7.12
C ILE A 613 -45.08 26.05 8.07
N PHE A 614 -45.50 25.62 9.26
CA PHE A 614 -46.13 26.50 10.25
C PHE A 614 -45.16 27.57 10.77
N CYS A 615 -43.90 27.23 11.04
CA CYS A 615 -42.87 28.20 11.43
C CYS A 615 -42.58 29.23 10.33
N ILE A 616 -42.54 28.82 9.06
CA ILE A 616 -42.36 29.73 7.91
C ILE A 616 -43.59 30.65 7.74
N ALA A 617 -44.81 30.11 7.86
CA ALA A 617 -46.04 30.89 7.76
C ALA A 617 -46.27 31.85 8.94
N ALA A 618 -45.71 31.57 10.12
CA ALA A 618 -45.83 32.40 11.32
C ALA A 618 -44.86 33.61 11.35
N GLY A 619 -43.88 33.69 10.44
CA GLY A 619 -42.94 34.81 10.34
C GLY A 619 -41.94 34.94 11.51
N SER A 620 -41.80 33.91 12.35
CA SER A 620 -40.91 33.91 13.51
C SER A 620 -39.46 33.54 13.15
N LEU A 621 -38.57 34.53 13.12
CA LEU A 621 -37.13 34.40 12.91
C LEU A 621 -36.40 33.75 14.11
N SER A 622 -36.70 32.47 14.42
CA SER A 622 -35.98 31.69 15.44
C SER A 622 -36.18 30.16 15.32
N CYS A 623 -35.58 29.52 14.33
CA CYS A 623 -35.58 28.05 14.17
C CYS A 623 -34.19 27.50 13.75
N ASP A 624 -33.19 27.66 14.62
CA ASP A 624 -31.78 27.34 14.32
C ASP A 624 -31.16 26.04 14.93
N PRO A 625 -31.88 24.92 15.25
CA PRO A 625 -31.26 23.73 15.85
C PRO A 625 -31.03 22.53 14.91
N VAL A 626 -31.37 22.60 13.60
CA VAL A 626 -31.36 21.42 12.70
C VAL A 626 -30.31 21.48 11.58
N ALA A 627 -29.98 22.67 11.05
CA ALA A 627 -29.07 22.80 9.91
C ALA A 627 -27.58 22.59 10.26
N ALA A 628 -27.19 22.81 11.53
CA ALA A 628 -25.80 22.83 11.98
C ALA A 628 -25.11 21.44 12.05
N ALA A 629 -25.79 20.34 11.72
CA ALA A 629 -25.34 18.99 12.07
C ALA A 629 -24.50 18.26 11.00
N PHE A 630 -24.43 18.73 9.74
CA PHE A 630 -23.86 17.92 8.63
C PHE A 630 -23.03 18.68 7.56
N HIS A 631 -22.76 19.98 7.73
CA HIS A 631 -21.91 20.74 6.80
C HIS A 631 -20.41 20.54 7.08
N PRO A 632 -19.61 20.01 6.13
CA PRO A 632 -18.15 20.07 6.22
C PRO A 632 -17.69 21.49 5.87
N THR A 633 -16.88 22.12 6.72
CA THR A 633 -16.45 23.50 6.47
C THR A 633 -15.33 23.55 5.44
N ASN A 634 -15.61 24.15 4.28
CA ASN A 634 -14.59 24.34 3.26
C ASN A 634 -13.56 25.40 3.72
N PHE A 635 -12.35 25.45 3.15
CA PHE A 635 -11.28 26.38 3.58
C PHE A 635 -11.74 27.85 3.66
N HIS A 636 -12.64 28.25 2.76
CA HIS A 636 -13.22 29.59 2.74
C HIS A 636 -14.24 29.85 3.87
N GLU A 637 -14.94 28.82 4.36
CA GLU A 637 -15.79 28.90 5.55
C GLU A 637 -14.96 28.85 6.85
N GLN A 638 -13.84 28.14 6.85
CA GLN A 638 -12.86 28.17 7.95
C GLN A 638 -12.24 29.58 8.10
N GLN A 639 -11.99 30.30 6.99
CA GLN A 639 -11.65 31.72 7.02
C GLN A 639 -12.79 32.60 7.57
N GLN A 640 -14.05 32.25 7.35
CA GLN A 640 -15.20 32.95 7.96
C GLN A 640 -15.42 32.59 9.44
N LEU A 641 -14.97 31.42 9.90
CA LEU A 641 -14.91 31.07 11.33
C LEU A 641 -13.81 31.86 12.04
N LEU A 642 -12.63 32.01 11.43
CA LEU A 642 -11.57 32.91 11.89
C LEU A 642 -12.08 34.35 12.09
N HIS A 643 -12.95 34.86 11.20
CA HIS A 643 -13.61 36.16 11.41
C HIS A 643 -14.71 36.15 12.48
N ARG A 644 -15.47 35.06 12.65
CA ARG A 644 -16.49 34.95 13.72
C ARG A 644 -15.89 34.89 15.12
N HIS A 645 -14.71 34.28 15.30
CA HIS A 645 -14.05 34.21 16.61
C HIS A 645 -13.38 35.52 17.08
N GLN A 646 -13.21 36.52 16.20
CA GLN A 646 -12.67 37.85 16.57
C GLN A 646 -13.54 38.63 17.58
N HIS A 647 -14.70 38.11 17.98
CA HIS A 647 -15.55 38.65 19.06
C HIS A 647 -15.68 37.75 20.29
N GLY A 648 -14.60 37.02 20.62
CA GLY A 648 -14.04 37.06 21.97
C GLY A 648 -14.21 35.81 22.86
N LYS A 649 -13.11 35.05 23.00
CA LYS A 649 -12.57 34.51 24.26
C LYS A 649 -11.24 33.76 24.01
N ASN A 650 -10.31 33.88 24.96
CA ASN A 650 -9.05 33.11 25.10
C ASN A 650 -8.11 33.01 23.88
N ASN A 651 -6.95 33.70 23.98
CA ASN A 651 -5.82 33.67 23.04
C ASN A 651 -5.37 32.27 22.57
N HIS A 652 -5.63 31.21 23.35
CA HIS A 652 -5.28 29.84 23.00
C HIS A 652 -6.13 29.25 21.85
N HIS A 653 -7.43 29.57 21.77
CA HIS A 653 -8.26 29.13 20.63
C HIS A 653 -7.80 29.87 19.35
N ASP A 654 -7.51 31.17 19.47
CA ASP A 654 -6.95 31.96 18.37
C ASP A 654 -5.58 31.44 17.89
N GLU A 655 -4.74 30.89 18.76
CA GLU A 655 -3.47 30.28 18.35
C GLU A 655 -3.67 28.92 17.70
N TYR A 656 -4.54 28.06 18.23
CA TYR A 656 -4.90 26.77 17.59
C TYR A 656 -5.34 26.97 16.13
N TRP A 657 -6.32 27.84 15.89
CA TRP A 657 -6.83 28.08 14.53
C TRP A 657 -5.76 28.70 13.60
N ARG A 658 -4.91 29.59 14.12
CA ARG A 658 -3.78 30.14 13.36
C ARG A 658 -2.70 29.08 13.05
N GLN A 659 -2.46 28.11 13.93
CA GLN A 659 -1.53 27.01 13.67
C GLN A 659 -2.11 25.99 12.68
N ARG A 660 -3.39 25.60 12.83
CA ARG A 660 -4.09 24.72 11.88
C ARG A 660 -4.05 25.28 10.45
N ALA A 661 -4.39 26.57 10.30
CA ALA A 661 -4.35 27.25 9.01
C ALA A 661 -2.92 27.32 8.42
N ARG A 662 -1.89 27.56 9.24
CA ARG A 662 -0.48 27.55 8.79
C ARG A 662 -0.03 26.17 8.31
N ILE A 663 -0.40 25.09 9.00
CA ILE A 663 -0.04 23.72 8.61
C ILE A 663 -0.71 23.37 7.28
N LEU A 664 -2.03 23.54 7.16
CA LEU A 664 -2.78 23.28 5.93
C LEU A 664 -2.26 24.11 4.75
N GLN A 665 -2.00 25.41 4.94
CA GLN A 665 -1.42 26.27 3.91
C GLN A 665 0.02 25.85 3.53
N SER A 666 0.79 25.28 4.47
CA SER A 666 2.12 24.76 4.18
C SER A 666 2.07 23.46 3.36
N GLU A 667 1.12 22.57 3.63
CA GLU A 667 0.93 21.36 2.81
C GLU A 667 0.36 21.72 1.43
N GLU A 668 -0.60 22.64 1.33
CA GLU A 668 -1.14 23.15 0.05
C GLU A 668 -0.07 23.85 -0.80
N LYS A 669 0.95 24.45 -0.18
CA LYS A 669 2.09 25.04 -0.89
C LYS A 669 3.20 24.03 -1.22
N LYS A 670 3.36 22.96 -0.43
CA LYS A 670 4.36 21.90 -0.67
C LYS A 670 3.91 20.84 -1.68
N MET A 671 2.61 20.62 -1.85
CA MET A 671 2.11 19.65 -2.84
C MET A 671 2.43 20.05 -4.29
N LEU A 672 2.36 19.08 -5.20
CA LEU A 672 2.80 19.21 -6.59
C LEU A 672 2.22 20.43 -7.30
N GLY A 673 3.07 21.42 -7.61
CA GLY A 673 2.68 22.67 -8.25
C GLY A 673 1.89 23.65 -7.37
N GLY A 674 1.71 23.37 -6.08
CA GLY A 674 0.97 24.22 -5.14
C GLY A 674 1.51 25.66 -5.03
N ASP A 675 2.80 25.83 -5.35
CA ASP A 675 3.52 27.10 -5.46
C ASP A 675 3.11 27.96 -6.68
N MET A 676 2.51 27.36 -7.71
CA MET A 676 2.16 28.02 -8.96
C MET A 676 0.96 28.97 -8.81
N SER A 677 1.09 30.20 -9.32
CA SER A 677 -0.03 31.15 -9.37
C SER A 677 -0.93 30.91 -10.58
N PHE A 678 -2.24 30.75 -10.36
CA PHE A 678 -3.23 30.75 -11.44
C PHE A 678 -3.35 32.12 -12.14
N GLU A 679 -3.62 32.08 -13.45
CA GLU A 679 -4.19 33.21 -14.19
C GLU A 679 -5.70 33.38 -13.93
N ARG A 680 -6.32 34.44 -14.49
CA ARG A 680 -7.74 34.74 -14.27
C ARG A 680 -8.66 33.63 -14.78
N ASN A 681 -8.41 33.12 -15.97
CA ASN A 681 -9.23 32.07 -16.58
C ASN A 681 -8.97 30.72 -15.90
N GLU A 682 -7.72 30.44 -15.55
CA GLU A 682 -7.37 29.20 -14.84
C GLU A 682 -8.04 29.08 -13.47
N ARG A 683 -8.26 30.18 -12.73
CA ARG A 683 -9.09 30.17 -11.51
C ARG A 683 -10.53 29.67 -11.76
N LEU A 684 -11.13 29.99 -12.91
CA LEU A 684 -12.48 29.56 -13.27
C LEU A 684 -12.49 28.10 -13.73
N ALA A 685 -11.52 27.71 -14.57
CA ALA A 685 -11.33 26.32 -14.99
C ALA A 685 -11.04 25.38 -13.79
N ASN A 686 -10.18 25.82 -12.86
CA ASN A 686 -9.86 25.08 -11.64
C ASN A 686 -11.11 24.86 -10.78
N LYS A 687 -11.95 25.89 -10.61
CA LYS A 687 -13.21 25.71 -9.87
C LYS A 687 -14.07 24.60 -10.49
N LEU A 688 -14.21 24.56 -11.81
CA LEU A 688 -15.04 23.55 -12.49
C LEU A 688 -14.46 22.13 -12.34
N LEU A 689 -13.14 22.00 -12.46
CA LEU A 689 -12.44 20.73 -12.21
C LEU A 689 -12.62 20.27 -10.76
N MET A 690 -12.47 21.17 -9.79
CA MET A 690 -12.56 20.84 -8.37
C MET A 690 -14.00 20.60 -7.90
N ASP A 691 -14.98 21.37 -8.38
CA ASP A 691 -16.41 21.10 -8.16
C ASP A 691 -16.76 19.67 -8.66
N ALA A 692 -16.17 19.22 -9.77
CA ALA A 692 -16.33 17.85 -10.29
C ALA A 692 -15.56 16.78 -9.48
N LYS A 693 -14.27 17.01 -9.17
CA LYS A 693 -13.41 16.08 -8.40
C LYS A 693 -13.92 15.90 -6.98
N THR A 694 -14.23 16.98 -6.27
CA THR A 694 -14.85 16.95 -4.94
C THR A 694 -16.14 16.14 -4.98
N LYS A 695 -17.02 16.39 -5.96
CA LYS A 695 -18.26 15.63 -6.08
C LYS A 695 -18.02 14.15 -6.33
N GLU A 696 -17.07 13.77 -7.17
CA GLU A 696 -16.80 12.36 -7.46
C GLU A 696 -16.17 11.60 -6.28
N ILE A 697 -15.27 12.25 -5.53
CA ILE A 697 -14.70 11.68 -4.30
C ILE A 697 -15.79 11.51 -3.23
N ASP A 698 -16.62 12.54 -3.03
CA ASP A 698 -17.61 12.55 -1.97
C ASP A 698 -18.82 11.65 -2.31
N ASP A 699 -19.48 11.82 -3.48
CA ASP A 699 -20.67 11.06 -3.90
C ASP A 699 -20.34 9.65 -4.43
N GLY A 700 -19.16 9.45 -5.04
CA GLY A 700 -18.75 8.19 -5.68
C GLY A 700 -19.32 7.97 -7.09
N GLN A 701 -19.35 6.71 -7.54
CA GLN A 701 -19.74 6.30 -8.90
C GLN A 701 -21.05 6.96 -9.38
N TYR A 702 -20.93 7.71 -10.49
CA TYR A 702 -22.02 8.42 -11.16
C TYR A 702 -23.14 7.49 -11.64
N ASN A 703 -24.10 7.22 -10.75
CA ASN A 703 -25.34 6.53 -11.05
C ASN A 703 -26.31 7.49 -11.79
N ILE A 704 -26.07 7.68 -13.09
CA ILE A 704 -26.84 8.55 -14.01
C ILE A 704 -28.37 8.33 -13.91
N LEU A 705 -28.80 7.11 -13.58
CA LEU A 705 -30.21 6.75 -13.34
C LEU A 705 -30.89 7.57 -12.22
N ARG A 706 -30.15 8.14 -11.26
CA ARG A 706 -30.74 9.03 -10.23
C ARG A 706 -31.15 10.40 -10.77
N ILE A 707 -30.58 10.86 -11.89
CA ILE A 707 -30.87 12.19 -12.45
C ILE A 707 -32.18 12.17 -13.26
N PHE A 708 -32.47 11.07 -13.97
CA PHE A 708 -33.67 10.99 -14.83
C PHE A 708 -35.01 11.06 -14.08
N PHE A 709 -35.05 10.68 -12.80
CA PHE A 709 -36.25 10.77 -11.95
C PHE A 709 -36.53 12.18 -11.40
N LEU A 710 -35.59 13.13 -11.50
CA LEU A 710 -35.75 14.49 -10.95
C LEU A 710 -36.48 15.46 -11.91
N SER A 711 -36.85 15.00 -13.11
CA SER A 711 -37.58 15.80 -14.11
C SER A 711 -39.10 15.90 -13.87
N HIS A 712 -39.61 15.20 -12.86
CA HIS A 712 -41.05 15.02 -12.59
C HIS A 712 -41.39 15.17 -11.09
N LEU A 713 -40.63 16.00 -10.35
CA LEU A 713 -40.84 16.25 -8.92
C LEU A 713 -40.81 17.77 -8.64
N ASP A 714 -41.74 18.21 -7.81
CA ASP A 714 -41.93 19.59 -7.36
C ASP A 714 -40.68 20.15 -6.65
N ASP A 715 -40.43 21.47 -6.75
CA ASP A 715 -39.21 22.12 -6.22
C ASP A 715 -38.92 21.81 -4.74
N ALA A 716 -39.97 21.71 -3.91
CA ALA A 716 -39.83 21.35 -2.49
C ALA A 716 -39.30 19.90 -2.29
N SER A 717 -39.70 18.98 -3.17
CA SER A 717 -39.20 17.59 -3.18
C SER A 717 -37.75 17.52 -3.66
N ILE A 718 -37.39 18.35 -4.66
CA ILE A 718 -36.00 18.48 -5.13
C ILE A 718 -35.08 18.95 -4.00
N ILE A 719 -35.48 19.98 -3.24
CA ILE A 719 -34.68 20.52 -2.12
C ILE A 719 -34.45 19.45 -1.03
N ILE A 720 -35.47 18.69 -0.66
CA ILE A 720 -35.34 17.62 0.36
C ILE A 720 -34.43 16.48 -0.15
N PHE A 721 -34.47 16.16 -1.44
CA PHE A 721 -33.58 15.16 -2.04
C PHE A 721 -32.13 15.66 -2.19
N PHE A 722 -31.93 16.97 -2.42
CA PHE A 722 -30.61 17.62 -2.42
C PHE A 722 -29.99 17.73 -1.02
N PHE A 723 -30.79 17.91 0.05
CA PHE A 723 -30.27 17.79 1.42
C PHE A 723 -29.94 16.34 1.82
N LEU A 724 -30.31 15.36 0.99
CA LEU A 724 -29.89 13.97 1.07
C LEU A 724 -28.80 13.62 0.04
N ILE A 725 -27.92 14.58 -0.30
CA ILE A 725 -26.65 14.31 -1.00
C ILE A 725 -25.90 13.19 -0.26
N SER A 726 -25.87 12.02 -0.89
CA SER A 726 -25.26 10.84 -0.31
C SER A 726 -23.76 10.88 -0.58
N ARG A 727 -22.96 11.29 0.42
CA ARG A 727 -21.48 11.13 0.45
C ARG A 727 -21.05 9.65 0.38
N ALA A 728 -21.42 8.93 -0.67
CA ALA A 728 -21.34 7.48 -0.77
C ALA A 728 -19.99 7.00 -1.31
N GLY A 729 -19.23 7.85 -2.02
CA GLY A 729 -17.83 7.62 -2.39
C GLY A 729 -16.96 7.58 -1.15
N PHE A 730 -17.00 8.66 -0.36
CA PHE A 730 -16.30 8.75 0.91
C PHE A 730 -16.77 7.66 1.90
N ARG A 731 -18.08 7.53 2.12
CA ARG A 731 -18.63 6.59 3.11
C ARG A 731 -18.62 5.13 2.67
N ASP A 732 -18.38 4.80 1.39
CA ASP A 732 -18.20 3.40 0.94
C ASP A 732 -17.17 3.26 -0.20
N PRO A 733 -15.94 2.79 0.07
CA PRO A 733 -14.89 2.62 -0.95
C PRO A 733 -15.25 1.75 -2.17
N LYS A 734 -16.36 0.98 -2.14
CA LYS A 734 -16.90 0.32 -3.35
C LYS A 734 -17.46 1.29 -4.39
N GLN A 735 -17.82 2.51 -3.98
CA GLN A 735 -18.28 3.59 -4.85
C GLN A 735 -17.13 4.50 -5.28
N PHE A 736 -15.95 4.40 -4.68
CA PHE A 736 -14.76 5.10 -5.13
C PHE A 736 -14.03 4.26 -6.18
N LEU A 737 -13.70 4.85 -7.35
CA LEU A 737 -13.15 4.10 -8.49
C LEU A 737 -11.67 3.68 -8.28
N PRO A 738 -10.75 4.57 -7.84
CA PRO A 738 -9.35 4.21 -7.61
C PRO A 738 -9.07 3.20 -6.47
N ALA A 739 -10.06 2.94 -5.61
CA ALA A 739 -9.99 1.86 -4.59
C ALA A 739 -10.42 0.49 -5.14
N GLN A 740 -10.65 0.37 -6.45
CA GLN A 740 -10.99 -0.86 -7.15
C GLN A 740 -9.94 -1.20 -8.19
N SER A 741 -9.85 -2.47 -8.59
CA SER A 741 -8.97 -2.88 -9.69
C SER A 741 -9.38 -2.19 -11.00
N PHE A 742 -8.43 -1.53 -11.65
CA PHE A 742 -8.58 -0.80 -12.92
C PHE A 742 -9.26 -1.66 -13.99
N LEU A 743 -8.88 -2.95 -14.07
CA LEU A 743 -9.43 -3.96 -14.99
C LEU A 743 -10.96 -4.16 -14.86
N ARG A 744 -11.57 -3.61 -13.80
CA ARG A 744 -13.03 -3.48 -13.62
C ARG A 744 -13.50 -2.02 -13.63
N ALA A 745 -12.70 -1.09 -13.11
CA ALA A 745 -13.05 0.32 -12.95
C ALA A 745 -13.04 1.13 -14.26
N ALA A 746 -12.16 0.80 -15.23
CA ALA A 746 -11.92 1.58 -16.46
C ALA A 746 -13.21 2.00 -17.20
N SER A 747 -14.15 1.06 -17.39
CA SER A 747 -15.43 1.31 -18.07
C SER A 747 -16.38 2.27 -17.33
N SER A 748 -16.12 2.56 -16.06
CA SER A 748 -16.80 3.58 -15.25
C SER A 748 -15.97 4.85 -15.10
N ILE A 749 -14.65 4.75 -15.05
CA ILE A 749 -13.72 5.89 -15.10
C ILE A 749 -13.97 6.71 -16.37
N ARG A 750 -14.15 6.08 -17.53
CA ARG A 750 -14.48 6.79 -18.79
C ARG A 750 -15.80 7.60 -18.76
N LYS A 751 -16.65 7.39 -17.74
CA LYS A 751 -17.91 8.12 -17.53
C LYS A 751 -17.79 9.26 -16.52
N SER A 752 -16.62 9.41 -15.88
CA SER A 752 -16.31 10.52 -14.97
C SER A 752 -16.24 11.85 -15.74
N PRO A 753 -16.86 12.92 -15.25
CA PRO A 753 -16.61 14.27 -15.75
C PRO A 753 -15.16 14.73 -15.53
N VAL A 754 -14.48 14.23 -14.48
CA VAL A 754 -13.06 14.51 -14.23
C VAL A 754 -12.19 13.82 -15.28
N PHE A 755 -12.46 12.55 -15.59
CA PHE A 755 -11.78 11.85 -16.69
C PHE A 755 -11.99 12.58 -18.01
N GLN A 756 -13.22 13.01 -18.34
CA GLN A 756 -13.50 13.74 -19.58
C GLN A 756 -12.74 15.08 -19.66
N ILE A 757 -12.57 15.79 -18.54
CA ILE A 757 -11.73 17.00 -18.49
C ILE A 757 -10.24 16.64 -18.68
N ILE A 758 -9.78 15.50 -18.19
CA ILE A 758 -8.40 15.01 -18.36
C ILE A 758 -8.15 14.49 -19.80
N GLU A 759 -9.13 13.84 -20.44
CA GLU A 759 -9.13 13.40 -21.85
C GLU A 759 -8.92 14.63 -22.77
N ASP A 760 -9.69 15.70 -22.54
CA ASP A 760 -9.60 16.97 -23.28
C ASP A 760 -8.30 17.77 -23.00
N MET A 761 -7.60 17.49 -21.90
CA MET A 761 -6.43 18.25 -21.43
C MET A 761 -5.15 17.89 -22.20
N PRO A 762 -4.32 18.88 -22.62
CA PRO A 762 -3.01 18.62 -23.21
C PRO A 762 -2.02 18.20 -22.11
N LYS A 763 -1.81 16.89 -22.00
CA LYS A 763 -0.95 16.26 -20.95
C LYS A 763 0.56 16.37 -21.24
N GLY A 764 0.93 16.95 -22.39
CA GLY A 764 2.31 17.18 -22.79
C GLY A 764 2.92 15.94 -23.47
N ALA A 765 3.82 15.26 -22.76
CA ALA A 765 4.54 14.08 -23.25
C ALA A 765 4.23 12.81 -22.47
N VAL A 766 4.31 11.67 -23.16
CA VAL A 766 4.47 10.34 -22.56
C VAL A 766 5.96 10.03 -22.49
N LEU A 767 6.51 9.85 -21.29
CA LEU A 767 7.96 9.64 -21.12
C LEU A 767 8.34 8.18 -20.82
N HIS A 768 7.38 7.30 -20.56
CA HIS A 768 7.57 5.88 -20.23
C HIS A 768 6.41 5.05 -20.78
N ALA A 769 6.68 4.32 -21.87
CA ALA A 769 5.73 3.43 -22.54
C ALA A 769 6.47 2.39 -23.38
N HIS A 770 5.87 1.21 -23.59
CA HIS A 770 6.54 0.03 -24.15
C HIS A 770 5.99 -0.38 -25.53
N ASP A 771 6.90 -0.59 -26.48
CA ASP A 771 6.67 -0.56 -27.92
C ASP A 771 5.52 -1.41 -28.48
N THR A 772 5.29 -2.57 -27.89
CA THR A 772 4.38 -3.61 -28.36
C THR A 772 3.09 -3.67 -27.53
N ALA A 773 2.87 -2.67 -26.67
CA ALA A 773 1.72 -2.53 -25.78
C ALA A 773 0.98 -1.17 -25.84
N ILE A 774 1.51 -0.17 -26.57
CA ILE A 774 0.90 1.17 -26.65
C ILE A 774 -0.45 1.24 -27.39
N VAL A 775 -0.82 0.21 -28.17
CA VAL A 775 -2.08 0.17 -28.95
C VAL A 775 -3.14 -0.66 -28.23
N SER A 776 -4.38 -0.16 -28.26
CA SER A 776 -5.56 -0.89 -27.82
C SER A 776 -5.64 -2.34 -28.33
N SER A 777 -5.90 -3.27 -27.40
CA SER A 777 -6.14 -4.68 -27.74
C SER A 777 -7.37 -4.88 -28.63
N GLU A 778 -8.31 -3.94 -28.66
CA GLU A 778 -9.41 -3.90 -29.64
C GLU A 778 -8.91 -3.68 -31.08
N TYR A 779 -7.95 -2.77 -31.32
CA TYR A 779 -7.37 -2.58 -32.65
C TYR A 779 -6.55 -3.81 -33.06
N VAL A 780 -5.75 -4.39 -32.16
CA VAL A 780 -5.02 -5.63 -32.46
C VAL A 780 -5.99 -6.74 -32.86
N PHE A 781 -7.07 -6.91 -32.10
CA PHE A 781 -8.11 -7.89 -32.40
C PHE A 781 -8.80 -7.63 -33.75
N TRP A 782 -9.40 -6.45 -33.95
CA TRP A 782 -10.27 -6.18 -35.12
C TRP A 782 -9.52 -5.76 -36.39
N ASN A 783 -8.31 -5.20 -36.30
CA ASN A 783 -7.48 -4.88 -37.46
C ASN A 783 -6.47 -6.00 -37.75
N ILE A 784 -5.52 -6.21 -36.85
CA ILE A 784 -4.32 -7.01 -37.14
C ILE A 784 -4.69 -8.49 -37.35
N THR A 785 -5.55 -9.06 -36.50
CA THR A 785 -5.95 -10.47 -36.71
C THR A 785 -6.86 -10.68 -37.92
N TYR A 786 -7.38 -9.64 -38.57
CA TYR A 786 -8.20 -9.75 -39.79
C TYR A 786 -7.43 -9.42 -41.07
N ARG A 787 -6.12 -9.18 -41.00
CA ARG A 787 -5.29 -8.95 -42.18
C ARG A 787 -5.14 -10.21 -43.04
N PRO A 788 -5.02 -10.06 -44.38
CA PRO A 788 -4.73 -11.19 -45.26
C PRO A 788 -3.38 -11.84 -44.91
N ASN A 789 -3.21 -13.07 -45.35
CA ASN A 789 -1.97 -13.86 -45.17
C ASN A 789 -1.58 -14.19 -43.72
N LEU A 790 -2.43 -13.89 -42.72
CA LEU A 790 -2.24 -14.34 -41.34
C LEU A 790 -2.71 -15.79 -41.18
N TYR A 791 -1.76 -16.68 -40.90
CA TYR A 791 -2.04 -18.07 -40.56
C TYR A 791 -2.00 -18.27 -39.05
N VAL A 792 -2.79 -19.24 -38.60
CA VAL A 792 -2.84 -19.74 -37.23
C VAL A 792 -2.58 -21.25 -37.23
N CYS A 793 -1.93 -21.74 -36.20
CA CYS A 793 -1.86 -23.17 -35.90
C CYS A 793 -1.88 -23.37 -34.37
N GLU A 794 -1.94 -24.61 -33.91
CA GLU A 794 -2.01 -24.94 -32.49
C GLU A 794 -0.98 -26.00 -32.10
N ILE A 795 -0.21 -25.70 -31.04
CA ILE A 795 0.79 -26.60 -30.44
C ILE A 795 0.54 -26.60 -28.93
N ASP A 796 0.36 -27.78 -28.33
CA ASP A 796 0.14 -27.98 -26.89
C ASP A 796 -0.94 -27.07 -26.27
N GLY A 797 -2.05 -26.88 -26.98
CA GLY A 797 -3.16 -26.01 -26.57
C GLY A 797 -2.93 -24.50 -26.77
N GLN A 798 -1.74 -24.11 -27.26
CA GLN A 798 -1.36 -22.72 -27.52
C GLN A 798 -1.48 -22.38 -29.01
N LEU A 799 -2.19 -21.29 -29.30
CA LEU A 799 -2.24 -20.71 -30.64
C LEU A 799 -0.87 -20.11 -31.00
N LYS A 800 -0.42 -20.35 -32.23
CA LYS A 800 0.76 -19.73 -32.85
C LYS A 800 0.32 -19.02 -34.13
N PHE A 801 0.98 -17.92 -34.45
CA PHE A 801 0.64 -17.06 -35.58
C PHE A 801 1.87 -16.80 -36.45
N HIS A 802 1.66 -16.64 -37.76
CA HIS A 802 2.69 -16.17 -38.68
C HIS A 802 2.07 -15.60 -39.95
N PHE A 803 2.72 -14.61 -40.57
CA PHE A 803 2.35 -14.15 -41.91
C PHE A 803 3.18 -14.91 -42.96
N PHE A 804 2.52 -15.51 -43.95
CA PHE A 804 3.18 -16.30 -45.01
C PHE A 804 2.89 -15.72 -46.40
N ALA A 805 3.82 -15.88 -47.35
CA ALA A 805 3.46 -15.70 -48.75
C ALA A 805 2.41 -16.77 -49.18
N PRO A 806 1.49 -16.45 -50.12
CA PRO A 806 0.48 -17.40 -50.58
C PRO A 806 1.09 -18.70 -51.16
N GLY A 807 0.95 -19.80 -50.41
CA GLY A 807 1.47 -21.13 -50.77
C GLY A 807 2.59 -21.66 -49.85
N ASP A 808 3.28 -20.79 -49.11
CA ASP A 808 4.46 -21.18 -48.31
C ASP A 808 4.10 -21.95 -47.04
N ALA A 809 2.92 -21.71 -46.47
CA ALA A 809 2.48 -22.32 -45.21
C ALA A 809 2.52 -23.86 -45.24
N ALA A 810 2.19 -24.46 -46.38
CA ALA A 810 2.22 -25.92 -46.60
C ALA A 810 3.64 -26.53 -46.61
N HIS A 811 4.68 -25.71 -46.66
CA HIS A 811 6.07 -26.14 -46.81
C HIS A 811 6.91 -25.97 -45.52
N ARG A 812 6.35 -25.42 -44.43
CA ARG A 812 7.06 -25.31 -43.13
C ARG A 812 6.66 -26.45 -42.19
N PRO A 813 7.55 -27.41 -41.87
CA PRO A 813 7.26 -28.49 -40.95
C PRO A 813 7.11 -27.99 -39.51
N GLY A 814 6.40 -28.76 -38.68
CA GLY A 814 6.27 -28.54 -37.24
C GLY A 814 4.93 -27.95 -36.77
N CYS A 815 4.03 -27.56 -37.68
CA CYS A 815 2.65 -27.19 -37.33
C CYS A 815 1.69 -27.33 -38.52
N ASP A 816 0.40 -27.55 -38.26
CA ASP A 816 -0.64 -27.57 -39.30
C ASP A 816 -1.22 -26.14 -39.48
N TRP A 817 -0.65 -25.40 -40.44
CA TRP A 817 -0.92 -23.97 -40.63
C TRP A 817 -2.19 -23.70 -41.45
N THR A 818 -3.24 -23.25 -40.79
CA THR A 818 -4.50 -22.84 -41.42
C THR A 818 -4.57 -21.31 -41.55
N LEU A 819 -5.03 -20.79 -42.69
CA LEU A 819 -5.27 -19.35 -42.83
C LEU A 819 -6.40 -18.93 -41.88
N LEU A 820 -6.17 -17.94 -41.00
CA LEU A 820 -7.13 -17.58 -39.94
C LEU A 820 -8.47 -17.11 -40.52
N GLN A 821 -8.46 -16.51 -41.71
CA GLN A 821 -9.68 -16.15 -42.45
C GLN A 821 -10.51 -17.37 -42.85
N GLU A 822 -9.89 -18.50 -43.22
CA GLU A 822 -10.61 -19.74 -43.52
C GLU A 822 -11.13 -20.40 -42.24
N MET A 823 -10.32 -20.47 -41.17
CA MET A 823 -10.74 -21.02 -39.88
C MET A 823 -12.02 -20.34 -39.37
N ARG A 824 -12.10 -19.01 -39.49
CA ARG A 824 -13.29 -18.20 -39.13
C ARG A 824 -14.54 -18.48 -39.98
N LYS A 825 -14.43 -19.05 -41.19
CA LYS A 825 -15.62 -19.44 -41.98
C LYS A 825 -16.30 -20.69 -41.41
N TYR A 826 -15.53 -21.56 -40.75
CA TYR A 826 -16.01 -22.85 -40.24
C TYR A 826 -16.30 -22.84 -38.73
N ASP A 827 -15.68 -21.93 -37.96
CA ASP A 827 -15.95 -21.72 -36.54
C ASP A 827 -17.26 -20.93 -36.28
N GLN A 828 -18.39 -21.63 -36.40
CA GLN A 828 -19.74 -21.08 -36.20
C GLN A 828 -19.99 -20.50 -34.79
N HIS A 829 -19.12 -20.76 -33.81
CA HIS A 829 -19.25 -20.29 -32.44
C HIS A 829 -18.26 -19.18 -32.06
N ARG A 830 -17.40 -18.74 -32.99
CA ARG A 830 -16.33 -17.75 -32.75
C ARG A 830 -15.40 -18.14 -31.58
N THR A 831 -15.18 -19.44 -31.44
CA THR A 831 -14.27 -20.08 -30.48
C THR A 831 -12.84 -19.57 -30.59
N ILE A 832 -12.31 -19.41 -31.81
CA ILE A 832 -10.96 -18.89 -32.08
C ILE A 832 -10.84 -17.42 -31.67
N ASP A 833 -11.85 -16.63 -32.00
CA ASP A 833 -11.94 -15.21 -31.67
C ASP A 833 -11.99 -14.98 -30.15
N TYR A 834 -12.74 -15.81 -29.43
CA TYR A 834 -12.76 -15.80 -27.97
C TYR A 834 -11.39 -16.13 -27.35
N ARG A 835 -10.72 -17.18 -27.84
CA ARG A 835 -9.36 -17.56 -27.37
C ARG A 835 -8.34 -16.45 -27.61
N ILE A 836 -8.35 -15.87 -28.81
CA ILE A 836 -7.49 -14.73 -29.17
C ILE A 836 -7.77 -13.54 -28.23
N ALA A 837 -9.03 -13.14 -28.04
CA ALA A 837 -9.38 -12.00 -27.19
C ALA A 837 -8.92 -12.18 -25.73
N GLN A 838 -9.01 -13.39 -25.17
CA GLN A 838 -8.49 -13.68 -23.82
C GLN A 838 -6.95 -13.66 -23.72
N GLN A 839 -6.25 -13.87 -24.84
CA GLN A 839 -4.78 -13.91 -24.88
C GLN A 839 -4.17 -12.51 -25.13
N LEU A 840 -4.92 -11.55 -25.68
CA LEU A 840 -4.49 -10.18 -25.96
C LEU A 840 -4.41 -9.20 -24.75
N THR A 841 -4.97 -9.54 -23.59
CA THR A 841 -5.12 -8.59 -22.47
C THR A 841 -5.10 -9.27 -21.08
N MET A 842 -4.88 -8.49 -20.02
CA MET A 842 -5.11 -8.88 -18.62
C MET A 842 -6.52 -8.55 -18.10
N VAL A 843 -7.38 -7.87 -18.88
CA VAL A 843 -8.75 -7.54 -18.46
C VAL A 843 -9.54 -8.80 -18.09
N THR A 844 -9.98 -8.86 -16.84
CA THR A 844 -10.70 -10.02 -16.27
C THR A 844 -11.70 -9.58 -15.20
N ARG A 845 -12.80 -10.33 -15.06
CA ARG A 845 -13.88 -10.02 -14.12
C ARG A 845 -13.48 -10.20 -12.64
N ASN A 846 -12.40 -10.92 -12.35
CA ASN A 846 -11.96 -11.22 -10.99
C ASN A 846 -10.44 -11.16 -10.83
N ALA A 847 -9.86 -9.97 -11.06
CA ALA A 847 -8.42 -9.73 -11.00
C ALA A 847 -7.75 -10.23 -9.71
N GLU A 848 -8.37 -10.00 -8.55
CA GLU A 848 -7.89 -10.44 -7.23
C GLU A 848 -7.64 -11.96 -7.12
N GLN A 849 -8.33 -12.78 -7.93
CA GLN A 849 -8.16 -14.23 -7.98
C GLN A 849 -7.28 -14.68 -9.15
N ALA A 850 -7.25 -13.92 -10.25
CA ALA A 850 -6.44 -14.24 -11.42
C ALA A 850 -4.96 -13.90 -11.21
N TYR A 851 -4.68 -12.82 -10.48
CA TYR A 851 -3.35 -12.26 -10.23
C TYR A 851 -3.22 -12.04 -8.71
N ALA A 852 -3.00 -13.10 -7.94
CA ALA A 852 -3.03 -12.98 -6.47
C ALA A 852 -1.78 -12.27 -5.92
N ASN A 853 -0.68 -12.28 -6.68
CA ASN A 853 0.64 -11.74 -6.37
C ASN A 853 1.37 -11.29 -7.65
N VAL A 854 2.48 -10.56 -7.46
CA VAL A 854 3.35 -10.00 -8.53
C VAL A 854 3.78 -11.08 -9.54
N ASP A 855 4.11 -12.27 -9.05
CA ASP A 855 4.60 -13.38 -9.87
C ASP A 855 3.55 -13.93 -10.84
N GLU A 856 2.31 -14.08 -10.37
CA GLU A 856 1.18 -14.52 -11.20
C GLU A 856 0.75 -13.44 -12.19
N ALA A 857 0.83 -12.16 -11.81
CA ALA A 857 0.60 -11.04 -12.70
C ALA A 857 1.64 -11.00 -13.84
N TRP A 858 2.93 -10.99 -13.50
CA TRP A 858 4.04 -11.01 -14.47
C TRP A 858 4.02 -12.25 -15.38
N THR A 859 3.62 -13.42 -14.87
CA THR A 859 3.46 -14.63 -15.68
C THR A 859 2.40 -14.46 -16.77
N LYS A 860 1.24 -13.86 -16.45
CA LYS A 860 0.23 -13.55 -17.47
C LYS A 860 0.72 -12.44 -18.40
N PHE A 861 1.26 -11.35 -17.86
CA PHE A 861 1.78 -10.21 -18.62
C PHE A 861 2.76 -10.64 -19.72
N MET A 862 3.83 -11.36 -19.36
CA MET A 862 4.81 -11.88 -20.32
C MET A 862 4.21 -12.85 -21.36
N SER A 863 3.17 -13.61 -21.00
CA SER A 863 2.51 -14.50 -21.98
C SER A 863 1.77 -13.73 -23.08
N ILE A 864 1.39 -12.46 -22.86
CA ILE A 864 0.77 -11.62 -23.89
C ILE A 864 1.81 -11.15 -24.91
N PHE A 865 3.02 -10.72 -24.49
CA PHE A 865 4.10 -10.37 -25.43
C PHE A 865 4.52 -11.56 -26.29
N ILE A 866 4.63 -12.75 -25.70
CA ILE A 866 4.93 -14.01 -26.41
C ILE A 866 3.83 -14.32 -27.46
N PHE A 867 2.57 -14.00 -27.15
CA PHE A 867 1.43 -14.17 -28.06
C PHE A 867 1.39 -13.11 -29.18
N LEU A 868 1.72 -11.85 -28.87
CA LEU A 868 1.73 -10.73 -29.80
C LEU A 868 2.91 -10.75 -30.78
N GLY A 869 4.11 -11.11 -30.32
CA GLY A 869 5.36 -11.01 -31.07
C GLY A 869 5.30 -11.58 -32.51
N PRO A 870 4.77 -12.79 -32.75
CA PRO A 870 4.69 -13.36 -34.10
C PRO A 870 3.76 -12.62 -35.08
N MET A 871 2.78 -11.85 -34.56
CA MET A 871 1.94 -10.96 -35.36
C MET A 871 2.59 -9.60 -35.57
N LEU A 872 3.19 -9.02 -34.53
CA LEU A 872 3.79 -7.68 -34.57
C LEU A 872 5.17 -7.62 -35.25
N THR A 873 5.84 -8.76 -35.46
CA THR A 873 7.13 -8.81 -36.18
C THR A 873 7.03 -8.79 -37.71
N TYR A 874 5.82 -8.93 -38.28
CA TYR A 874 5.62 -8.72 -39.71
C TYR A 874 5.61 -7.22 -40.02
N ARG A 875 6.57 -6.75 -40.83
CA ARG A 875 6.90 -5.32 -40.97
C ARG A 875 5.70 -4.41 -41.33
N PRO A 876 4.81 -4.74 -42.29
CA PRO A 876 3.64 -3.92 -42.59
C PRO A 876 2.58 -3.88 -41.47
N VAL A 877 2.57 -4.86 -40.56
CA VAL A 877 1.78 -4.77 -39.31
C VAL A 877 2.47 -3.88 -38.30
N PHE A 878 3.78 -4.00 -38.14
CA PHE A 878 4.59 -3.18 -37.23
C PHE A 878 4.46 -1.67 -37.53
N GLU A 879 4.61 -1.28 -38.80
CA GLU A 879 4.51 0.12 -39.23
C GLU A 879 3.12 0.73 -38.96
N ASP A 880 2.05 -0.06 -39.13
CA ASP A 880 0.68 0.38 -38.87
C ASP A 880 0.32 0.34 -37.39
N TYR A 881 0.81 -0.66 -36.64
CA TYR A 881 0.66 -0.74 -35.18
C TYR A 881 1.27 0.49 -34.52
N PHE A 882 2.53 0.81 -34.84
CA PHE A 882 3.20 1.95 -34.24
C PHE A 882 2.53 3.28 -34.64
N TYR A 883 2.12 3.44 -35.90
CA TYR A 883 1.36 4.61 -36.35
C TYR A 883 0.00 4.74 -35.63
N GLN A 884 -0.71 3.63 -35.41
CA GLN A 884 -1.94 3.60 -34.60
C GLN A 884 -1.67 4.00 -33.14
N GLY A 885 -0.57 3.57 -32.55
CA GLY A 885 -0.20 3.97 -31.18
C GLY A 885 0.04 5.47 -31.06
N LEU A 886 0.74 6.06 -32.03
CA LEU A 886 0.89 7.52 -32.13
C LEU A 886 -0.45 8.23 -32.31
N LEU A 887 -1.40 7.64 -33.07
CA LEU A 887 -2.73 8.18 -33.25
C LEU A 887 -3.58 8.11 -31.96
N GLU A 888 -3.53 7.00 -31.22
CA GLU A 888 -4.22 6.86 -29.92
C GLU A 888 -3.67 7.88 -28.90
N PHE A 889 -2.35 8.11 -28.87
CA PHE A 889 -1.73 9.17 -28.06
C PHE A 889 -2.12 10.59 -28.50
N TYR A 890 -2.08 10.88 -29.81
CA TYR A 890 -2.41 12.22 -30.34
C TYR A 890 -3.89 12.58 -30.09
N ASN A 891 -4.79 11.60 -30.23
CA ASN A 891 -6.21 11.76 -29.91
C ASN A 891 -6.43 12.03 -28.42
N ASP A 892 -5.63 11.44 -27.54
CA ASP A 892 -5.55 11.78 -26.11
C ASP A 892 -4.70 13.03 -25.81
N ASN A 893 -4.56 13.93 -26.79
CA ASN A 893 -3.94 15.25 -26.65
C ASN A 893 -2.46 15.23 -26.16
N ILE A 894 -1.73 14.15 -26.48
CA ILE A 894 -0.27 14.06 -26.34
C ILE A 894 0.43 14.67 -27.55
N ILE A 895 1.55 15.35 -27.32
CA ILE A 895 2.35 15.98 -28.38
C ILE A 895 3.76 15.36 -28.55
N TYR A 896 4.18 14.42 -27.69
CA TYR A 896 5.50 13.79 -27.76
C TYR A 896 5.56 12.45 -27.01
N LEU A 897 6.43 11.54 -27.45
CA LEU A 897 6.59 10.19 -26.90
C LEU A 897 8.07 9.78 -26.76
N GLU A 898 8.44 9.16 -25.64
CA GLU A 898 9.70 8.42 -25.50
C GLU A 898 9.42 6.93 -25.23
N LEU A 899 9.77 6.09 -26.21
CA LEU A 899 9.34 4.70 -26.29
C LEU A 899 10.47 3.73 -25.94
N ARG A 900 10.23 2.81 -25.00
CA ARG A 900 11.09 1.64 -24.75
C ARG A 900 10.84 0.57 -25.81
N THR A 901 11.90 0.02 -26.39
CA THR A 901 11.81 -1.05 -27.38
C THR A 901 12.94 -2.07 -27.25
N VAL A 902 12.60 -3.35 -27.41
CA VAL A 902 13.59 -4.45 -27.49
C VAL A 902 14.22 -4.58 -28.90
N LEU A 903 13.72 -3.81 -29.88
CA LEU A 903 14.08 -3.87 -31.31
C LEU A 903 14.04 -5.30 -31.89
N PRO A 904 12.86 -5.96 -31.91
CA PRO A 904 12.74 -7.32 -32.39
C PRO A 904 12.98 -7.40 -33.90
N THR A 905 13.66 -8.46 -34.36
CA THR A 905 13.90 -8.70 -35.79
C THR A 905 12.57 -8.78 -36.55
N LEU A 906 12.35 -7.84 -37.47
CA LEU A 906 11.15 -7.83 -38.32
C LEU A 906 11.38 -8.64 -39.59
N TYR A 907 10.29 -9.04 -40.25
CA TYR A 907 10.32 -9.73 -41.55
C TYR A 907 9.25 -9.22 -42.53
N ASP A 908 9.52 -9.37 -43.83
CA ASP A 908 8.56 -9.24 -44.93
C ASP A 908 8.17 -10.62 -45.51
N LEU A 909 7.12 -10.69 -46.34
CA LEU A 909 6.62 -11.96 -46.90
C LEU A 909 7.61 -12.66 -47.86
N ASP A 910 8.60 -11.94 -48.38
CA ASP A 910 9.69 -12.48 -49.21
C ASP A 910 10.79 -13.16 -48.37
N GLY A 911 10.64 -13.20 -47.04
CA GLY A 911 11.59 -13.77 -46.09
C GLY A 911 12.74 -12.82 -45.72
N LYS A 912 12.76 -11.59 -46.25
CA LYS A 912 13.77 -10.58 -45.86
C LYS A 912 13.58 -10.21 -44.39
N GLN A 913 14.69 -10.16 -43.65
CA GLN A 913 14.74 -9.75 -42.25
C GLN A 913 15.36 -8.36 -42.06
N TYR A 914 15.07 -7.72 -40.93
CA TYR A 914 15.55 -6.39 -40.56
C TYR A 914 16.14 -6.44 -39.14
N GLY A 915 17.40 -6.04 -39.00
CA GLY A 915 18.10 -5.99 -37.70
C GLY A 915 17.75 -4.75 -36.88
N PRO A 916 18.23 -4.65 -35.62
CA PRO A 916 17.85 -3.56 -34.71
C PRO A 916 18.05 -2.15 -35.27
N ILE A 917 19.10 -1.92 -36.06
CA ILE A 917 19.39 -0.62 -36.66
C ILE A 917 18.37 -0.29 -37.78
N GLU A 918 18.02 -1.26 -38.63
CA GLU A 918 16.95 -1.08 -39.62
C GLU A 918 15.57 -0.92 -38.97
N VAL A 919 15.29 -1.62 -37.88
CA VAL A 919 14.03 -1.48 -37.11
C VAL A 919 13.93 -0.09 -36.48
N ALA A 920 15.02 0.44 -35.92
CA ALA A 920 15.08 1.83 -35.45
C ALA A 920 14.92 2.86 -36.60
N ARG A 921 15.45 2.57 -37.80
CA ARG A 921 15.21 3.39 -39.01
C ARG A 921 13.74 3.32 -39.46
N ILE A 922 13.07 2.16 -39.35
CA ILE A 922 11.63 1.99 -39.64
C ILE A 922 10.79 2.79 -38.64
N TYR A 923 11.05 2.68 -37.33
CA TYR A 923 10.43 3.53 -36.30
C TYR A 923 10.56 5.01 -36.65
N LYS A 924 11.77 5.46 -37.02
CA LYS A 924 11.98 6.87 -37.42
C LYS A 924 11.16 7.23 -38.65
N GLN A 925 11.10 6.40 -39.69
CA GLN A 925 10.33 6.67 -40.91
C GLN A 925 8.84 6.82 -40.63
N VAL A 926 8.27 6.01 -39.73
CA VAL A 926 6.86 6.09 -39.32
C VAL A 926 6.61 7.31 -38.41
N ALA A 927 7.53 7.62 -37.49
CA ALA A 927 7.43 8.84 -36.68
C ALA A 927 7.54 10.12 -37.54
N ASP A 928 8.48 10.15 -38.49
CA ASP A 928 8.63 11.22 -39.48
C ASP A 928 7.37 11.36 -40.36
N ARG A 929 6.70 10.24 -40.70
CA ARG A 929 5.41 10.23 -41.39
C ARG A 929 4.33 10.90 -40.53
N PHE A 930 4.14 10.40 -39.31
CA PHE A 930 3.17 10.94 -38.36
C PHE A 930 3.36 12.44 -38.10
N CYS A 931 4.60 12.95 -38.01
CA CYS A 931 4.88 14.37 -37.82
C CYS A 931 4.63 15.25 -39.05
N ARG A 932 4.47 14.67 -40.26
CA ARG A 932 4.00 15.39 -41.46
C ARG A 932 2.48 15.40 -41.52
N ASP A 933 1.86 14.29 -41.13
CA ASP A 933 0.40 14.12 -41.13
C ASP A 933 -0.26 14.92 -39.99
N TYR A 934 0.44 15.05 -38.86
CA TYR A 934 0.05 15.85 -37.68
C TYR A 934 1.16 16.85 -37.30
N PRO A 935 1.24 18.02 -37.96
CA PRO A 935 2.36 18.95 -37.79
C PRO A 935 2.55 19.55 -36.39
N ASP A 936 1.55 19.53 -35.51
CA ASP A 936 1.68 20.00 -34.12
C ASP A 936 1.99 18.86 -33.12
N PHE A 937 2.18 17.62 -33.59
CA PHE A 937 3.01 16.65 -32.87
C PHE A 937 4.48 17.10 -32.95
N VAL A 938 5.25 16.88 -31.87
CA VAL A 938 6.66 17.33 -31.75
C VAL A 938 7.64 16.24 -32.20
N GLY A 939 7.27 14.97 -32.02
CA GLY A 939 8.07 13.84 -32.44
C GLY A 939 8.04 12.67 -31.47
N VAL A 940 8.88 11.69 -31.77
CA VAL A 940 9.14 10.52 -30.94
C VAL A 940 10.64 10.43 -30.72
N LYS A 941 11.07 9.89 -29.58
CA LYS A 941 12.42 9.34 -29.42
C LYS A 941 12.38 7.91 -28.90
N LEU A 942 13.45 7.18 -29.19
CA LEU A 942 13.59 5.75 -28.96
C LEU A 942 14.60 5.49 -27.84
N ILE A 943 14.20 4.71 -26.83
CA ILE A 943 15.07 4.20 -25.77
C ILE A 943 15.26 2.71 -26.05
N TYR A 944 16.50 2.29 -26.32
CA TYR A 944 16.78 0.87 -26.53
C TYR A 944 16.78 0.16 -25.19
N ALA A 945 15.87 -0.80 -25.03
CA ALA A 945 15.43 -1.31 -23.75
C ALA A 945 15.32 -2.84 -23.78
N PRO A 946 16.43 -3.58 -23.95
CA PRO A 946 16.42 -5.03 -23.96
C PRO A 946 16.17 -5.64 -22.57
N LEU A 947 15.93 -6.96 -22.55
CA LEU A 947 15.60 -7.69 -21.33
C LEU A 947 16.78 -7.74 -20.34
N ARG A 948 16.49 -7.52 -19.05
CA ARG A 948 17.49 -7.51 -17.97
C ARG A 948 17.93 -8.90 -17.45
N ASN A 949 17.21 -9.96 -17.82
CA ASN A 949 17.53 -11.34 -17.42
C ASN A 949 18.44 -11.98 -18.49
N VAL A 950 19.71 -11.59 -18.50
CA VAL A 950 20.72 -11.97 -19.50
C VAL A 950 22.10 -12.18 -18.88
N GLN A 951 22.98 -12.85 -19.62
CA GLN A 951 24.39 -13.02 -19.25
C GLN A 951 25.23 -11.82 -19.72
N GLU A 952 26.35 -11.53 -19.05
CA GLU A 952 27.27 -10.41 -19.37
C GLU A 952 27.60 -10.29 -20.86
N ARG A 953 27.85 -11.42 -21.54
CA ARG A 953 28.13 -11.45 -22.97
C ARG A 953 26.99 -10.86 -23.81
N GLN A 954 25.74 -11.20 -23.49
CA GLN A 954 24.56 -10.70 -24.18
C GLN A 954 24.36 -9.21 -23.88
N LEU A 955 24.72 -8.76 -22.67
CA LEU A 955 24.76 -7.34 -22.34
C LEU A 955 25.75 -6.60 -23.24
N GLU A 956 26.99 -7.05 -23.45
CA GLU A 956 27.91 -6.35 -24.37
C GLU A 956 27.42 -6.35 -25.84
N GLU A 957 26.72 -7.41 -26.28
CA GLU A 957 26.03 -7.42 -27.58
C GLU A 957 24.93 -6.31 -27.64
N PHE A 958 24.20 -6.09 -26.54
CA PHE A 958 23.26 -4.95 -26.41
C PHE A 958 23.96 -3.58 -26.31
N LEU A 959 25.05 -3.45 -25.55
CA LEU A 959 25.78 -2.19 -25.38
C LEU A 959 26.49 -1.76 -26.66
N SER A 960 26.99 -2.72 -27.45
CA SER A 960 27.45 -2.47 -28.82
C SER A 960 26.32 -1.92 -29.69
N THR A 961 25.14 -2.56 -29.65
CA THR A 961 23.94 -2.12 -30.38
C THR A 961 23.50 -0.71 -29.98
N ALA A 962 23.51 -0.38 -28.67
CA ALA A 962 23.21 0.95 -28.16
C ALA A 962 24.18 2.04 -28.68
N ARG A 963 25.49 1.74 -28.71
CA ARG A 963 26.53 2.65 -29.24
C ARG A 963 26.37 2.87 -30.76
N GLU A 964 25.93 1.85 -31.51
CA GLU A 964 25.65 1.96 -32.94
C GLU A 964 24.36 2.75 -33.22
N LEU A 965 23.28 2.47 -32.50
CA LEU A 965 22.01 3.20 -32.59
C LEU A 965 22.18 4.70 -32.35
N VAL A 966 22.93 5.10 -31.33
CA VAL A 966 23.21 6.53 -31.06
C VAL A 966 24.13 7.15 -32.12
N ARG A 967 25.01 6.38 -32.78
CA ARG A 967 25.85 6.87 -33.88
C ARG A 967 25.07 7.08 -35.17
N GLU A 968 24.19 6.14 -35.50
CA GLU A 968 23.41 6.14 -36.74
C GLU A 968 22.19 7.06 -36.69
N LEU A 969 21.59 7.24 -35.50
CA LEU A 969 20.32 7.95 -35.29
C LEU A 969 20.34 8.91 -34.09
N PRO A 970 21.37 9.80 -33.94
CA PRO A 970 21.60 10.60 -32.73
C PRO A 970 20.44 11.53 -32.33
N ASP A 971 19.68 12.05 -33.29
CA ASP A 971 18.52 12.91 -33.01
C ASP A 971 17.25 12.14 -32.62
N PHE A 972 17.22 10.82 -32.84
CA PHE A 972 16.05 9.97 -32.62
C PHE A 972 16.23 9.01 -31.44
N VAL A 973 17.43 8.48 -31.22
CA VAL A 973 17.72 7.57 -30.10
C VAL A 973 18.05 8.40 -28.86
N ALA A 974 17.19 8.34 -27.86
CA ALA A 974 17.34 9.05 -26.60
C ALA A 974 18.42 8.43 -25.70
N GLY A 975 18.47 7.10 -25.62
CA GLY A 975 19.33 6.38 -24.66
C GLY A 975 19.05 4.89 -24.53
N PHE A 976 19.41 4.34 -23.36
CA PHE A 976 19.38 2.92 -23.00
C PHE A 976 18.68 2.66 -21.66
N ASP A 977 18.09 1.47 -21.52
CA ASP A 977 17.30 0.98 -20.37
C ASP A 977 17.40 -0.56 -20.29
N LEU A 978 16.91 -1.19 -19.21
CA LEU A 978 16.92 -2.66 -19.01
C LEU A 978 15.60 -3.11 -18.37
N VAL A 979 14.83 -3.97 -19.06
CA VAL A 979 13.39 -4.17 -18.76
C VAL A 979 13.01 -5.63 -18.44
N GLY A 980 11.78 -5.82 -17.94
CA GLY A 980 11.23 -7.11 -17.48
C GLY A 980 11.35 -7.31 -15.97
N GLN A 981 10.61 -8.28 -15.40
CA GLN A 981 10.36 -8.44 -13.96
C GLN A 981 11.60 -8.17 -13.08
N GLU A 982 11.63 -7.00 -12.45
CA GLU A 982 12.79 -6.55 -11.67
C GLU A 982 13.07 -7.46 -10.46
N ASP A 983 12.02 -7.94 -9.79
CA ASP A 983 12.07 -8.90 -8.67
C ASP A 983 12.87 -10.20 -8.95
N LYS A 984 13.11 -10.54 -10.23
CA LYS A 984 13.87 -11.73 -10.67
C LYS A 984 14.97 -11.43 -11.70
N GLY A 985 15.14 -10.15 -12.05
CA GLY A 985 16.17 -9.73 -12.99
C GLY A 985 17.55 -9.73 -12.35
N VAL A 986 18.58 -9.60 -13.18
CA VAL A 986 19.91 -9.26 -12.66
C VAL A 986 19.84 -7.80 -12.15
N PRO A 987 20.38 -7.49 -10.94
CA PRO A 987 20.45 -6.13 -10.43
C PRO A 987 21.58 -5.34 -11.11
N LEU A 988 21.45 -4.01 -11.18
CA LEU A 988 22.31 -3.13 -11.97
C LEU A 988 23.78 -3.13 -11.49
N VAL A 989 24.03 -3.46 -10.22
CA VAL A 989 25.38 -3.57 -9.64
C VAL A 989 26.27 -4.61 -10.34
N GLU A 990 25.70 -5.76 -10.76
CA GLU A 990 26.43 -6.82 -11.47
C GLU A 990 26.87 -6.37 -12.88
N PHE A 991 26.26 -5.31 -13.39
CA PHE A 991 26.53 -4.72 -14.71
C PHE A 991 27.20 -3.34 -14.61
N ALA A 992 27.66 -2.94 -13.42
CA ALA A 992 28.12 -1.57 -13.16
C ALA A 992 29.37 -1.19 -13.96
N GLU A 993 30.27 -2.13 -14.28
CA GLU A 993 31.46 -1.83 -15.10
C GLU A 993 31.06 -1.50 -16.55
N GLN A 994 30.27 -2.39 -17.17
CA GLN A 994 29.87 -2.32 -18.58
C GLN A 994 28.93 -1.12 -18.83
N LEU A 995 27.97 -0.89 -17.94
CA LEU A 995 27.02 0.23 -18.03
C LEU A 995 27.70 1.60 -17.90
N ARG A 996 28.77 1.71 -17.10
CA ARG A 996 29.57 2.97 -17.00
C ARG A 996 30.36 3.25 -18.27
N GLY A 997 30.81 2.20 -18.96
CA GLY A 997 31.37 2.26 -20.32
C GLY A 997 30.36 2.66 -21.42
N LEU A 998 29.06 2.78 -21.07
CA LEU A 998 28.02 3.31 -21.96
C LEU A 998 27.62 4.77 -21.60
N GLY A 999 27.61 5.10 -20.31
CA GLY A 999 27.16 6.40 -19.78
C GLY A 999 28.11 7.59 -20.03
N ASN A 1000 28.05 8.58 -19.14
CA ASN A 1000 28.75 9.88 -19.30
C ASN A 1000 30.29 9.78 -19.40
N ALA A 1001 30.90 8.63 -19.06
CA ALA A 1001 32.34 8.39 -19.16
C ALA A 1001 32.77 7.82 -20.54
N SER A 1002 31.83 7.50 -21.42
CA SER A 1002 32.12 6.90 -22.73
C SER A 1002 32.60 7.92 -23.76
N ALA A 1003 33.37 7.48 -24.76
CA ALA A 1003 33.72 8.31 -25.92
C ALA A 1003 32.51 8.64 -26.82
N THR A 1004 31.44 7.85 -26.71
CA THR A 1004 30.12 8.12 -27.30
C THR A 1004 29.05 7.96 -26.21
N PRO A 1005 28.81 8.99 -25.37
CA PRO A 1005 27.90 8.89 -24.23
C PRO A 1005 26.46 8.58 -24.63
N VAL A 1006 25.92 7.48 -24.11
CA VAL A 1006 24.50 7.14 -24.19
C VAL A 1006 23.83 7.59 -22.88
N ARG A 1007 22.62 8.15 -22.97
CA ARG A 1007 21.84 8.53 -21.77
C ARG A 1007 21.18 7.27 -21.20
N LEU A 1008 21.02 7.22 -19.88
CA LEU A 1008 20.42 6.07 -19.18
C LEU A 1008 19.05 6.49 -18.62
N PHE A 1009 18.09 5.56 -18.65
CA PHE A 1009 16.69 5.79 -18.26
C PHE A 1009 16.11 4.58 -17.48
N PHE A 1010 16.91 3.99 -16.59
CA PHE A 1010 16.63 2.67 -16.01
C PHE A 1010 15.28 2.56 -15.30
N HIS A 1011 14.58 1.45 -15.54
CA HIS A 1011 13.67 0.86 -14.56
C HIS A 1011 14.44 0.54 -13.28
N ALA A 1012 13.97 1.05 -12.14
CA ALA A 1012 14.58 0.77 -10.85
C ALA A 1012 13.61 0.96 -9.68
N GLY A 1013 13.65 0.03 -8.73
CA GLY A 1013 12.81 0.05 -7.54
C GLY A 1013 11.33 -0.27 -7.80
N GLU A 1014 10.99 -0.97 -8.88
CA GLU A 1014 9.63 -1.46 -9.16
C GLU A 1014 9.28 -2.68 -8.29
N THR A 1015 9.37 -2.52 -6.96
CA THR A 1015 9.23 -3.64 -6.03
C THR A 1015 8.57 -3.30 -4.70
N ASN A 1016 7.83 -4.29 -4.18
CA ASN A 1016 7.36 -4.27 -2.80
C ASN A 1016 8.52 -4.50 -1.80
N TRP A 1017 9.65 -5.13 -2.15
CA TRP A 1017 10.74 -5.44 -1.20
C TRP A 1017 11.44 -4.22 -0.59
N TYR A 1018 12.19 -4.45 0.50
CA TYR A 1018 12.99 -3.43 1.19
C TYR A 1018 14.26 -4.07 1.79
N GLY A 1019 15.44 -3.51 1.52
CA GLY A 1019 16.75 -4.02 1.93
C GLY A 1019 17.25 -5.18 1.05
N THR A 1020 16.84 -5.22 -0.22
CA THR A 1020 17.26 -6.23 -1.20
C THR A 1020 18.03 -5.58 -2.36
N SER A 1021 18.70 -6.40 -3.16
CA SER A 1021 19.36 -5.97 -4.40
C SER A 1021 18.39 -5.37 -5.43
N THR A 1022 17.08 -5.63 -5.28
CA THR A 1022 16.02 -5.19 -6.19
C THR A 1022 15.68 -3.71 -5.97
N ASP A 1023 15.48 -3.29 -4.72
CA ASP A 1023 15.27 -1.89 -4.36
C ASP A 1023 16.58 -1.08 -4.41
N GLU A 1024 17.74 -1.70 -4.14
CA GLU A 1024 19.05 -1.06 -4.34
C GLU A 1024 19.36 -0.67 -5.81
N ASN A 1025 18.62 -1.18 -6.81
CA ASN A 1025 18.75 -0.69 -8.19
C ASN A 1025 18.48 0.83 -8.31
N LEU A 1026 17.74 1.43 -7.37
CA LEU A 1026 17.58 2.89 -7.26
C LEU A 1026 18.94 3.59 -7.09
N LEU A 1027 19.75 3.11 -6.14
CA LEU A 1027 21.08 3.63 -5.84
C LEU A 1027 22.00 3.48 -7.06
N ASP A 1028 22.02 2.29 -7.65
CA ASP A 1028 22.84 2.02 -8.83
C ASP A 1028 22.41 2.90 -10.03
N ALA A 1029 21.12 3.04 -10.31
CA ALA A 1029 20.63 3.93 -11.37
C ALA A 1029 21.03 5.40 -11.16
N ILE A 1030 20.98 5.90 -9.92
CA ILE A 1030 21.43 7.26 -9.56
C ILE A 1030 22.95 7.41 -9.74
N LEU A 1031 23.75 6.42 -9.31
CA LEU A 1031 25.22 6.45 -9.42
C LEU A 1031 25.73 6.28 -10.86
N LEU A 1032 25.04 5.49 -11.69
CA LEU A 1032 25.26 5.38 -13.13
C LEU A 1032 24.88 6.68 -13.87
N GLY A 1033 24.15 7.59 -13.21
CA GLY A 1033 23.81 8.92 -13.73
C GLY A 1033 22.61 8.93 -14.67
N THR A 1034 21.61 8.08 -14.38
CA THR A 1034 20.32 8.04 -15.07
C THR A 1034 19.66 9.42 -15.14
N LYS A 1035 18.87 9.67 -16.20
CA LYS A 1035 18.15 10.94 -16.39
C LYS A 1035 16.74 10.90 -15.81
N ARG A 1036 16.13 9.72 -15.77
CA ARG A 1036 14.85 9.41 -15.13
C ARG A 1036 14.89 8.00 -14.55
N ILE A 1037 13.95 7.69 -13.66
CA ILE A 1037 13.80 6.37 -13.04
C ILE A 1037 12.42 5.82 -13.42
N GLY A 1038 12.38 4.64 -14.05
CA GLY A 1038 11.14 3.92 -14.33
C GLY A 1038 10.48 3.45 -13.02
N HIS A 1039 9.21 3.82 -12.82
CA HIS A 1039 8.36 3.59 -11.64
C HIS A 1039 8.85 4.21 -10.32
N GLY A 1040 10.08 3.90 -9.88
CA GLY A 1040 10.65 4.38 -8.61
C GLY A 1040 9.84 3.97 -7.37
N TYR A 1041 9.02 2.91 -7.46
CA TYR A 1041 7.96 2.58 -6.49
C TYR A 1041 8.50 2.42 -5.05
N ALA A 1042 9.69 1.84 -4.89
CA ALA A 1042 10.34 1.62 -3.60
C ALA A 1042 10.99 2.88 -2.97
N VAL A 1043 11.08 4.02 -3.67
CA VAL A 1043 11.97 5.14 -3.28
C VAL A 1043 11.70 5.72 -1.88
N LEU A 1044 10.48 5.67 -1.36
CA LEU A 1044 10.19 6.16 0.00
C LEU A 1044 10.87 5.34 1.11
N LYS A 1045 11.40 4.16 0.79
CA LYS A 1045 12.18 3.33 1.71
C LYS A 1045 13.65 3.79 1.83
N HIS A 1046 14.03 4.77 1.01
CA HIS A 1046 15.40 5.25 0.78
C HIS A 1046 15.48 6.79 0.86
N PRO A 1047 15.47 7.40 2.06
CA PRO A 1047 15.41 8.86 2.20
C PRO A 1047 16.58 9.59 1.56
N GLU A 1048 17.80 9.06 1.67
CA GLU A 1048 18.99 9.68 1.07
C GLU A 1048 18.93 9.63 -0.46
N LEU A 1049 18.48 8.52 -1.05
CA LEU A 1049 18.25 8.44 -2.50
C LEU A 1049 17.15 9.41 -2.96
N LEU A 1050 16.12 9.60 -2.13
CA LEU A 1050 14.99 10.50 -2.41
C LEU A 1050 15.41 11.98 -2.41
N GLU A 1051 16.29 12.40 -1.50
CA GLU A 1051 16.91 13.74 -1.55
C GLU A 1051 17.93 13.86 -2.68
N MET A 1052 18.77 12.83 -2.92
CA MET A 1052 19.66 12.78 -4.10
C MET A 1052 18.90 12.92 -5.43
N ILE A 1053 17.67 12.38 -5.52
CA ILE A 1053 16.75 12.54 -6.65
C ILE A 1053 16.28 13.99 -6.81
N ARG A 1054 15.90 14.64 -5.70
CA ARG A 1054 15.51 16.06 -5.67
C ARG A 1054 16.67 16.96 -6.09
N GLU A 1055 17.86 16.80 -5.48
CA GLU A 1055 19.05 17.60 -5.79
C GLU A 1055 19.48 17.52 -7.26
N LYS A 1056 19.42 16.31 -7.84
CA LYS A 1056 19.89 16.04 -9.21
C LYS A 1056 18.84 16.33 -10.28
N GLY A 1057 17.59 16.57 -9.89
CA GLY A 1057 16.47 16.74 -10.81
C GLY A 1057 16.18 15.47 -11.64
N ILE A 1058 16.36 14.28 -11.05
CA ILE A 1058 16.07 13.00 -11.72
C ILE A 1058 14.57 12.74 -11.59
N ALA A 1059 13.83 12.77 -12.69
CA ALA A 1059 12.38 12.54 -12.60
C ALA A 1059 12.03 11.06 -12.44
N ILE A 1060 11.11 10.76 -11.53
CA ILE A 1060 10.48 9.45 -11.40
C ILE A 1060 9.29 9.36 -12.37
N GLU A 1061 9.24 8.28 -13.15
CA GLU A 1061 8.20 7.97 -14.13
C GLU A 1061 7.11 7.10 -13.48
N VAL A 1062 6.12 7.73 -12.84
CA VAL A 1062 5.06 7.05 -12.11
C VAL A 1062 4.04 6.45 -13.10
N ALA A 1063 3.76 5.15 -12.99
CA ALA A 1063 2.81 4.41 -13.84
C ALA A 1063 1.72 3.71 -13.00
N PRO A 1064 0.71 4.47 -12.51
CA PRO A 1064 -0.28 3.99 -11.55
C PRO A 1064 -0.96 2.67 -11.94
N ILE A 1065 -1.45 2.55 -13.17
CA ILE A 1065 -2.24 1.38 -13.58
C ILE A 1065 -1.37 0.13 -13.68
N SER A 1066 -0.15 0.26 -14.23
CA SER A 1066 0.83 -0.82 -14.28
C SER A 1066 1.13 -1.33 -12.87
N ASN A 1067 1.46 -0.45 -11.93
CA ASN A 1067 1.77 -0.82 -10.54
C ASN A 1067 0.57 -1.45 -9.79
N GLN A 1068 -0.68 -1.21 -10.23
CA GLN A 1068 -1.86 -1.92 -9.70
C GLN A 1068 -2.06 -3.30 -10.35
N VAL A 1069 -1.96 -3.40 -11.68
CA VAL A 1069 -2.24 -4.64 -12.42
C VAL A 1069 -1.13 -5.68 -12.20
N LEU A 1070 0.12 -5.23 -12.10
CA LEU A 1070 1.27 -6.03 -11.67
C LEU A 1070 1.29 -6.31 -10.15
N SER A 1071 0.23 -5.93 -9.43
CA SER A 1071 -0.07 -6.32 -8.04
C SER A 1071 0.92 -5.83 -6.98
N LEU A 1072 1.58 -4.70 -7.22
CA LEU A 1072 2.35 -3.98 -6.18
C LEU A 1072 1.39 -3.34 -5.17
N VAL A 1073 0.42 -2.56 -5.66
CA VAL A 1073 -0.65 -1.92 -4.87
C VAL A 1073 -2.05 -2.45 -5.25
N LYS A 1074 -3.04 -2.31 -4.36
CA LYS A 1074 -4.45 -2.68 -4.64
C LYS A 1074 -5.44 -1.51 -4.55
N ASP A 1075 -5.18 -0.53 -3.70
CA ASP A 1075 -5.97 0.70 -3.52
C ASP A 1075 -5.06 1.90 -3.80
N MET A 1076 -5.39 2.72 -4.80
CA MET A 1076 -4.52 3.83 -5.25
C MET A 1076 -4.17 4.81 -4.16
N ARG A 1077 -5.02 4.96 -3.14
CA ARG A 1077 -4.82 5.93 -2.05
C ARG A 1077 -3.65 5.58 -1.14
N ASN A 1078 -3.09 4.38 -1.30
CA ASN A 1078 -1.89 3.88 -0.62
C ASN A 1078 -0.70 3.68 -1.57
N HIS A 1079 -0.77 4.16 -2.82
CA HIS A 1079 0.36 4.14 -3.75
C HIS A 1079 1.48 5.09 -3.25
N PRO A 1080 2.76 4.66 -3.19
CA PRO A 1080 3.84 5.42 -2.55
C PRO A 1080 4.08 6.81 -3.16
N ALA A 1081 3.74 7.02 -4.44
CA ALA A 1081 3.79 8.35 -5.05
C ALA A 1081 2.93 9.43 -4.34
N VAL A 1082 2.06 9.07 -3.38
CA VAL A 1082 1.34 10.04 -2.54
C VAL A 1082 2.26 11.04 -1.82
N ALA A 1083 3.39 10.59 -1.26
CA ALA A 1083 4.35 11.49 -0.62
C ALA A 1083 5.19 12.27 -1.64
N LEU A 1084 5.44 11.67 -2.82
CA LEU A 1084 6.11 12.36 -3.94
C LEU A 1084 5.27 13.55 -4.43
N PHE A 1085 3.96 13.37 -4.55
CA PHE A 1085 3.01 14.42 -4.89
C PHE A 1085 2.77 15.41 -3.74
N ALA A 1086 2.90 15.02 -2.47
CA ALA A 1086 2.77 15.92 -1.32
C ALA A 1086 4.00 16.82 -1.09
N GLY A 1087 5.17 16.48 -1.65
CA GLY A 1087 6.45 17.19 -1.45
C GLY A 1087 7.10 17.76 -2.72
N ASP A 1088 6.31 18.04 -3.76
CA ASP A 1088 6.72 18.56 -5.09
C ASP A 1088 7.98 17.90 -5.68
N TYR A 1089 8.11 16.57 -5.54
CA TYR A 1089 9.28 15.86 -6.05
C TYR A 1089 9.33 15.86 -7.59
N PRO A 1090 10.51 15.69 -8.21
CA PRO A 1090 10.65 15.47 -9.64
C PRO A 1090 9.87 14.23 -10.11
N VAL A 1091 8.65 14.43 -10.62
CA VAL A 1091 7.76 13.35 -11.08
C VAL A 1091 7.12 13.68 -12.42
N VAL A 1092 6.90 12.63 -13.22
CA VAL A 1092 6.01 12.61 -14.38
C VAL A 1092 5.07 11.42 -14.25
N VAL A 1093 3.85 11.53 -14.79
CA VAL A 1093 2.92 10.40 -14.89
C VAL A 1093 2.98 9.84 -16.31
N SER A 1094 3.02 8.53 -16.42
CA SER A 1094 3.04 7.77 -17.68
C SER A 1094 2.12 6.55 -17.58
N ASN A 1095 1.98 5.80 -18.67
CA ASN A 1095 0.96 4.75 -18.85
C ASN A 1095 1.49 3.33 -19.11
N ASP A 1096 2.78 3.20 -19.43
CA ASP A 1096 3.47 1.93 -19.57
C ASP A 1096 2.92 1.04 -20.73
N ASP A 1097 2.08 0.05 -20.41
CA ASP A 1097 1.48 -0.93 -21.34
C ASP A 1097 -0.06 -0.80 -21.48
N PRO A 1098 -0.60 0.38 -21.89
CA PRO A 1098 -2.04 0.69 -21.80
C PRO A 1098 -2.94 -0.35 -22.48
N GLY A 1099 -2.54 -0.85 -23.65
CA GLY A 1099 -3.33 -1.79 -24.44
C GLY A 1099 -3.52 -3.16 -23.77
N LEU A 1100 -2.61 -3.54 -22.87
CA LEU A 1100 -2.69 -4.80 -22.11
C LEU A 1100 -3.64 -4.68 -20.93
N TRP A 1101 -3.73 -3.49 -20.31
CA TRP A 1101 -4.63 -3.16 -19.20
C TRP A 1101 -6.08 -2.89 -19.64
N GLY A 1102 -6.31 -2.65 -20.93
CA GLY A 1102 -7.59 -2.16 -21.45
C GLY A 1102 -7.75 -0.64 -21.36
N ALA A 1103 -6.63 0.09 -21.23
CA ALA A 1103 -6.56 1.54 -21.35
C ALA A 1103 -6.24 1.98 -22.80
N GLN A 1104 -6.34 3.28 -23.05
CA GLN A 1104 -5.90 3.96 -24.27
C GLN A 1104 -5.29 5.30 -23.87
N GLY A 1105 -4.23 5.74 -24.54
CA GLY A 1105 -3.53 6.98 -24.19
C GLY A 1105 -2.99 6.98 -22.75
N LEU A 1106 -2.99 8.17 -22.13
CA LEU A 1106 -2.42 8.51 -20.84
C LEU A 1106 -3.47 9.01 -19.81
N SER A 1107 -4.66 9.39 -20.25
CA SER A 1107 -5.70 9.99 -19.38
C SER A 1107 -6.18 9.11 -18.24
N TYR A 1108 -6.11 7.79 -18.37
CA TYR A 1108 -6.48 6.88 -17.28
C TYR A 1108 -5.48 6.97 -16.11
N ASP A 1109 -4.17 6.94 -16.39
CA ASP A 1109 -3.13 7.12 -15.37
C ASP A 1109 -3.12 8.53 -14.76
N PHE A 1110 -3.41 9.57 -15.56
CA PHE A 1110 -3.63 10.92 -15.02
C PHE A 1110 -4.86 10.99 -14.11
N TYR A 1111 -5.95 10.27 -14.41
CA TYR A 1111 -7.10 10.16 -13.52
C TYR A 1111 -6.75 9.43 -12.22
N GLU A 1112 -6.10 8.25 -12.30
CA GLU A 1112 -5.73 7.47 -11.10
C GLU A 1112 -4.74 8.24 -10.22
N ALA A 1113 -3.77 8.94 -10.81
CA ALA A 1113 -2.88 9.84 -10.08
C ALA A 1113 -3.64 11.02 -9.44
N PHE A 1114 -4.46 11.74 -10.20
CA PHE A 1114 -5.10 12.99 -9.75
C PHE A 1114 -6.27 12.79 -8.78
N VAL A 1115 -7.02 11.69 -8.91
CA VAL A 1115 -8.21 11.39 -8.09
C VAL A 1115 -7.87 10.35 -7.02
N GLY A 1116 -7.05 9.34 -7.34
CA GLY A 1116 -6.75 8.21 -6.46
C GLY A 1116 -5.56 8.41 -5.53
N ILE A 1117 -4.42 8.89 -6.06
CA ILE A 1117 -3.16 8.99 -5.29
C ILE A 1117 -3.01 10.37 -4.63
N MET A 1118 -3.21 11.44 -5.40
CA MET A 1118 -3.08 12.82 -4.92
C MET A 1118 -4.14 13.18 -3.89
N SER A 1119 -3.86 14.21 -3.08
CA SER A 1119 -4.83 14.76 -2.13
C SER A 1119 -6.13 15.18 -2.81
N ARG A 1120 -7.26 15.04 -2.11
CA ARG A 1120 -8.56 15.59 -2.52
C ARG A 1120 -8.49 17.09 -2.86
N ASN A 1121 -7.54 17.81 -2.25
CA ASN A 1121 -7.32 19.25 -2.45
C ASN A 1121 -6.31 19.58 -3.57
N ALA A 1122 -5.58 18.60 -4.13
CA ALA A 1122 -4.70 18.82 -5.27
C ALA A 1122 -5.52 19.18 -6.52
N ASP A 1123 -5.11 20.22 -7.25
CA ASP A 1123 -5.98 20.91 -8.20
C ASP A 1123 -5.34 21.09 -9.61
N LEU A 1124 -5.90 21.98 -10.45
CA LEU A 1124 -5.42 22.23 -11.81
C LEU A 1124 -3.92 22.63 -11.84
N ARG A 1125 -3.34 23.15 -10.76
CA ARG A 1125 -1.88 23.36 -10.62
C ARG A 1125 -1.10 22.06 -10.75
N ALA A 1126 -1.54 20.99 -10.09
CA ALA A 1126 -0.85 19.69 -10.10
C ALA A 1126 -0.88 19.06 -11.51
N LEU A 1127 -2.01 19.15 -12.20
CA LEU A 1127 -2.14 18.73 -13.60
C LEU A 1127 -1.24 19.55 -14.53
N LYS A 1128 -1.20 20.88 -14.35
CA LYS A 1128 -0.32 21.79 -15.10
C LYS A 1128 1.16 21.48 -14.83
N LYS A 1129 1.54 21.20 -13.57
CA LYS A 1129 2.91 20.83 -13.16
C LYS A 1129 3.33 19.49 -13.78
N LEU A 1130 2.46 18.46 -13.81
CA LEU A 1130 2.75 17.20 -14.51
C LEU A 1130 2.99 17.40 -16.01
N ALA A 1131 2.14 18.17 -16.70
CA ALA A 1131 2.27 18.42 -18.14
C ALA A 1131 3.51 19.27 -18.49
N LEU A 1132 3.91 20.19 -17.60
CA LEU A 1132 5.17 20.93 -17.72
C LEU A 1132 6.38 20.03 -17.42
N ASN A 1133 6.30 19.19 -16.40
CA ASN A 1133 7.35 18.23 -16.03
C ASN A 1133 7.63 17.25 -17.18
N SER A 1134 6.59 16.73 -17.86
CA SER A 1134 6.77 15.81 -18.99
C SER A 1134 7.47 16.47 -20.19
N ILE A 1135 7.34 17.78 -20.38
CA ILE A 1135 8.13 18.55 -21.37
C ILE A 1135 9.55 18.83 -20.84
N ASN A 1136 9.70 19.21 -19.56
CA ASN A 1136 10.98 19.60 -18.97
C ASN A 1136 11.97 18.43 -18.87
N TYR A 1137 11.53 17.28 -18.34
CA TYR A 1137 12.34 16.07 -18.17
C TYR A 1137 12.41 15.18 -19.42
N SER A 1138 11.81 15.62 -20.54
CA SER A 1138 12.01 15.00 -21.84
C SER A 1138 13.46 15.13 -22.33
N SER A 1139 13.91 14.16 -23.11
CA SER A 1139 15.24 14.14 -23.74
C SER A 1139 15.31 14.95 -25.05
N MET A 1140 14.26 15.72 -25.35
CA MET A 1140 14.16 16.71 -26.43
C MET A 1140 15.42 17.60 -26.54
N THR A 1141 15.76 17.99 -27.78
CA THR A 1141 16.67 19.12 -28.02
C THR A 1141 16.05 20.42 -27.51
N GLN A 1142 16.85 21.48 -27.36
CA GLN A 1142 16.33 22.75 -26.86
C GLN A 1142 15.27 23.35 -27.79
N ASP A 1143 15.44 23.23 -29.10
CA ASP A 1143 14.46 23.70 -30.09
C ASP A 1143 13.17 22.86 -30.07
N GLN A 1144 13.29 21.54 -29.91
CA GLN A 1144 12.14 20.66 -29.69
C GLN A 1144 11.37 21.06 -28.42
N ARG A 1145 12.07 21.36 -27.32
CA ARG A 1145 11.45 21.79 -26.04
C ARG A 1145 10.76 23.16 -26.16
N ILE A 1146 11.38 24.12 -26.85
CA ILE A 1146 10.78 25.44 -27.13
C ILE A 1146 9.50 25.27 -27.99
N ARG A 1147 9.57 24.47 -29.05
CA ARG A 1147 8.42 24.14 -29.92
C ARG A 1147 7.30 23.44 -29.16
N ALA A 1148 7.63 22.46 -28.32
CA ALA A 1148 6.67 21.75 -27.47
C ALA A 1148 5.98 22.69 -26.50
N MET A 1149 6.73 23.59 -25.86
CA MET A 1149 6.20 24.57 -24.92
C MET A 1149 5.24 25.57 -25.59
N ASP A 1150 5.54 26.04 -26.81
CA ASP A 1150 4.63 26.91 -27.57
C ASP A 1150 3.33 26.20 -27.98
N ILE A 1151 3.43 24.99 -28.55
CA ILE A 1151 2.27 24.18 -28.94
C ILE A 1151 1.42 23.84 -27.71
N TRP A 1152 2.06 23.42 -26.62
CA TRP A 1152 1.38 23.06 -25.37
C TRP A 1152 0.66 24.26 -24.76
N ARG A 1153 1.27 25.45 -24.70
CA ARG A 1153 0.60 26.67 -24.24
C ARG A 1153 -0.65 26.98 -25.06
N ARG A 1154 -0.53 26.99 -26.39
CA ARG A 1154 -1.67 27.25 -27.29
C ARG A 1154 -2.78 26.20 -27.14
N ARG A 1155 -2.45 24.92 -26.92
CA ARG A 1155 -3.44 23.87 -26.59
C ARG A 1155 -4.03 24.04 -25.18
N TRP A 1156 -3.24 24.47 -24.18
CA TRP A 1156 -3.65 24.67 -22.79
C TRP A 1156 -4.62 25.84 -22.64
N ASP A 1157 -4.30 27.00 -23.24
CA ASP A 1157 -5.15 28.18 -23.22
C ASP A 1157 -6.51 27.90 -23.88
N ALA A 1158 -6.50 27.16 -24.99
CA ALA A 1158 -7.72 26.69 -25.67
C ALA A 1158 -8.52 25.67 -24.84
N PHE A 1159 -7.87 24.78 -24.09
CA PHE A 1159 -8.51 23.85 -23.15
C PHE A 1159 -9.19 24.60 -21.99
N VAL A 1160 -8.47 25.54 -21.36
CA VAL A 1160 -8.99 26.41 -20.30
C VAL A 1160 -10.18 27.24 -20.79
N ALA A 1161 -10.12 27.76 -22.03
CA ALA A 1161 -11.24 28.47 -22.65
C ALA A 1161 -12.48 27.57 -22.83
N ARG A 1162 -12.33 26.40 -23.48
CA ARG A 1162 -13.45 25.44 -23.68
C ARG A 1162 -14.10 25.00 -22.37
N LEU A 1163 -13.31 24.77 -21.32
CA LEU A 1163 -13.83 24.37 -20.02
C LEU A 1163 -14.71 25.47 -19.41
N ILE A 1164 -14.33 26.74 -19.54
CA ILE A 1164 -15.12 27.91 -19.10
C ILE A 1164 -16.37 28.09 -19.97
N GLU A 1165 -16.29 27.94 -21.29
CA GLU A 1165 -17.44 27.98 -22.20
C GLU A 1165 -18.46 26.90 -21.85
N SER A 1166 -18.01 25.70 -21.47
CA SER A 1166 -18.87 24.60 -21.02
C SER A 1166 -19.67 24.94 -19.76
N MET A 1167 -19.19 25.84 -18.90
CA MET A 1167 -19.94 26.37 -17.75
C MET A 1167 -20.94 27.43 -18.16
N ILE A 1168 -20.58 28.31 -19.10
CA ILE A 1168 -21.47 29.37 -19.60
C ILE A 1168 -22.69 28.73 -20.29
N ASN A 1169 -22.48 27.71 -21.11
CA ASN A 1169 -23.52 27.00 -21.84
C ASN A 1169 -24.33 25.99 -20.98
N ARG A 1170 -24.08 25.92 -19.67
CA ARG A 1170 -24.83 25.10 -18.68
C ARG A 1170 -25.64 25.96 -17.69
N LYS A 1171 -25.71 27.28 -17.89
CA LYS A 1171 -26.46 28.25 -17.09
C LYS A 1171 -27.57 28.88 -17.90
#